data_AF-A0A818RQ35-F1
#
_entry.id   AF-A0A818RQ35-F1
#
_cell.length_a   1.000
_cell.length_b   1.000
_cell.length_c   1.000
_cell.angle_alpha   90.00
_cell.angle_beta   90.00
_cell.angle_gamma   90.00
#
_symmetry.space_group_name_H-M   'P 1'
#
loop_
_entity.id
_entity.type
_entity.pdbx_description
1 polymer ?
#
loop_
_entity_poly.entity_id
_entity_poly.type
_entity_poly.pdbx_seq_one_letter_code
_entity_poly.pdbx_strand_id
1 'polypeptide(L)'
;MTEIDVHGPGVQSDGVMTNKRTWFQVDVKNAGNRPVQASITDPHGQQNTVSVSIERNAPGEFFCEYDPREPGPHRINVNFDGQPAPNSPYPVNVKSSLASDPTRASDRTKFDVFGRGIEPRGVHIDDIADFYVITGSAGEGIMKPTVTEPDGSQIPCRVRKLNKTTYECDYVPTHATLHTVNITYDGTPVPRSPFLVEVGPKKDSRIRTFGPGLEGGVVGYPAVFVIETHGETGLLDVVIKGPSKVRVERKDNGDGSINVTYWPTAFGKYAVHVLDNGKDIPLSPFMVQIVARTMFAPNKVIAYGAGIERTGQIVHQLNKFTVDTHLAGEAPLHVSAIDQERQSVNVQVSYNGDGTYTCQYTPQTLLYHWIFINFGSVAIPNSPFQIWPIDPSKVHVYGPGVERDVKINNLTHFFVDYKEAGPGNILVVIKDAYRQDVSYNIVCDQDRIFRIEYTPKLPGVHFINVLFCDHEIPISPIQVDVESRKPLWSPKQPKIRAYGPGLSRGTVNEPANFIIDTNDADNIQLDIKIEGPSALTIDFQYNDYGRPQVTYYPKVAGNYNINILYAGKHIPGSPFAVIVDLNIQDIRCYGPGICSMGVFLGRSNEFTVDATSVTRSSSGRVECLLISPSGRVENCSIQNMADGTYQVQYTPYEQGQHQIKVTYEYISVPGSPFYVNVIRDCDPFRVNAIRDYDPLRVNVIRDCDPLRVRAY
;
A
#
# COMPACT_ATOMS: atom_id res chain seq x y z
N MET A 1 -44.13 6.16 -28.49
CA MET A 1 -43.41 5.11 -29.24
C MET A 1 -42.80 4.19 -28.21
N THR A 2 -43.07 2.89 -28.28
CA THR A 2 -42.44 1.90 -27.40
C THR A 2 -41.00 1.73 -27.88
N GLU A 3 -40.02 2.12 -27.05
CA GLU A 3 -38.61 1.94 -27.35
C GLU A 3 -38.19 0.59 -26.77
N ILE A 4 -37.73 -0.31 -27.65
CA ILE A 4 -37.29 -1.67 -27.30
C ILE A 4 -35.83 -1.77 -27.69
N ASP A 5 -34.98 -2.10 -26.73
CA ASP A 5 -33.57 -2.41 -26.94
C ASP A 5 -33.30 -3.87 -26.59
N VAL A 6 -32.45 -4.54 -27.38
CA VAL A 6 -32.08 -5.94 -27.18
C VAL A 6 -30.57 -6.06 -27.29
N HIS A 7 -29.94 -6.54 -26.22
CA HIS A 7 -28.49 -6.62 -26.15
C HIS A 7 -28.01 -7.78 -25.29
N GLY A 8 -26.78 -8.23 -25.51
CA GLY A 8 -26.16 -9.33 -24.76
C GLY A 8 -25.49 -10.35 -25.67
N PRO A 9 -24.65 -11.24 -25.11
CA PRO A 9 -23.83 -12.17 -25.89
C PRO A 9 -24.65 -13.14 -26.74
N GLY A 10 -25.86 -13.49 -26.33
CA GLY A 10 -26.79 -14.37 -27.03
C GLY A 10 -27.44 -13.78 -28.28
N VAL A 11 -27.25 -12.48 -28.58
CA VAL A 11 -27.74 -11.85 -29.82
C VAL A 11 -26.62 -11.26 -30.67
N GLN A 12 -25.35 -11.47 -30.28
CA GLN A 12 -24.19 -11.06 -31.05
C GLN A 12 -23.91 -12.03 -32.20
N SER A 13 -23.40 -11.51 -33.31
CA SER A 13 -23.14 -12.29 -34.53
C SER A 13 -22.10 -13.40 -34.36
N ASP A 14 -21.28 -13.37 -33.31
CA ASP A 14 -20.21 -14.31 -33.03
C ASP A 14 -20.00 -14.43 -31.52
N GLY A 15 -19.34 -15.51 -31.06
CA GLY A 15 -18.98 -15.71 -29.64
C GLY A 15 -19.88 -16.69 -28.88
N VAL A 16 -21.03 -17.06 -29.47
CA VAL A 16 -21.90 -18.11 -28.95
C VAL A 16 -21.36 -19.50 -29.33
N MET A 17 -21.36 -20.45 -28.38
CA MET A 17 -20.83 -21.80 -28.56
C MET A 17 -21.89 -22.86 -28.25
N THR A 18 -21.87 -23.99 -28.98
CA THR A 18 -22.78 -25.10 -28.69
C THR A 18 -22.61 -25.63 -27.26
N ASN A 19 -23.73 -26.01 -26.64
CA ASN A 19 -23.83 -26.53 -25.26
C ASN A 19 -23.28 -25.62 -24.16
N LYS A 20 -23.03 -24.34 -24.46
CA LYS A 20 -22.73 -23.32 -23.44
C LYS A 20 -23.91 -22.36 -23.32
N ARG A 21 -24.39 -22.19 -22.10
CA ARG A 21 -25.43 -21.21 -21.79
C ARG A 21 -25.00 -19.82 -22.21
N THR A 22 -25.89 -19.12 -22.90
CA THR A 22 -25.74 -17.72 -23.26
C THR A 22 -27.03 -16.97 -22.93
N TRP A 23 -26.98 -15.65 -22.99
CA TRP A 23 -28.10 -14.80 -22.57
C TRP A 23 -28.18 -13.51 -23.38
N PHE A 24 -29.37 -12.91 -23.41
CA PHE A 24 -29.58 -11.55 -23.88
C PHE A 24 -30.68 -10.89 -23.03
N GLN A 25 -30.65 -9.57 -22.95
CA GLN A 25 -31.61 -8.75 -22.22
C GLN A 25 -32.46 -7.96 -23.21
N VAL A 26 -33.74 -7.82 -22.89
CA VAL A 26 -34.73 -7.03 -23.62
C VAL A 26 -35.23 -5.93 -22.69
N ASP A 27 -34.90 -4.69 -23.02
CA ASP A 27 -35.31 -3.51 -22.28
C ASP A 27 -36.42 -2.76 -23.04
N VAL A 28 -37.55 -2.57 -22.38
CA VAL A 28 -38.75 -1.97 -22.97
C VAL A 28 -39.17 -0.76 -22.14
N LYS A 29 -38.99 0.45 -22.69
CA LYS A 29 -39.50 1.67 -22.05
C LYS A 29 -41.00 1.80 -22.27
N ASN A 30 -41.74 2.07 -21.20
CA ASN A 30 -43.22 2.13 -21.18
C ASN A 30 -43.89 0.80 -21.61
N ALA A 31 -43.30 -0.34 -21.24
CA ALA A 31 -43.76 -1.69 -21.63
C ALA A 31 -45.22 -2.04 -21.28
N GLY A 32 -45.80 -1.38 -20.27
CA GLY A 32 -47.01 -1.90 -19.63
C GLY A 32 -46.77 -3.32 -19.08
N ASN A 33 -47.80 -4.16 -19.10
CA ASN A 33 -47.75 -5.55 -18.60
C ASN A 33 -47.79 -6.60 -19.74
N ARG A 34 -47.25 -6.25 -20.92
CA ARG A 34 -47.31 -7.08 -22.13
C ARG A 34 -46.14 -8.06 -22.21
N PRO A 35 -46.33 -9.26 -22.81
CA PRO A 35 -45.33 -10.31 -22.81
C PRO A 35 -44.21 -10.10 -23.85
N VAL A 36 -42.98 -10.44 -23.47
CA VAL A 36 -41.85 -10.69 -24.38
C VAL A 36 -41.84 -12.16 -24.75
N GLN A 37 -41.60 -12.46 -26.03
CA GLN A 37 -41.44 -13.81 -26.55
C GLN A 37 -40.11 -13.91 -27.29
N ALA A 38 -39.40 -15.01 -27.09
CA ALA A 38 -38.17 -15.30 -27.79
C ALA A 38 -38.21 -16.73 -28.35
N SER A 39 -37.77 -16.90 -29.59
CA SER A 39 -37.65 -18.20 -30.24
C SER A 39 -36.36 -18.28 -31.06
N ILE A 40 -35.76 -19.46 -31.08
CA ILE A 40 -34.49 -19.70 -31.77
C ILE A 40 -34.79 -20.50 -33.03
N THR A 41 -34.30 -20.00 -34.16
CA THR A 41 -34.24 -20.75 -35.41
C THR A 41 -32.84 -21.32 -35.58
N ASP A 42 -32.74 -22.63 -35.76
CA ASP A 42 -31.47 -23.33 -36.02
C ASP A 42 -30.96 -23.11 -37.46
N PRO A 43 -29.77 -23.64 -37.82
CA PRO A 43 -29.20 -23.54 -39.17
C PRO A 43 -30.02 -24.27 -40.25
N HIS A 44 -30.90 -25.19 -39.85
CA HIS A 44 -31.80 -25.92 -40.72
C HIS A 44 -33.14 -25.20 -40.93
N GLY A 45 -33.34 -24.03 -40.29
CA GLY A 45 -34.56 -23.24 -40.40
C GLY A 45 -35.68 -23.70 -39.46
N GLN A 46 -35.44 -24.62 -38.53
CA GLN A 46 -36.44 -25.07 -37.57
C GLN A 46 -36.51 -24.08 -36.39
N GLN A 47 -37.73 -23.69 -36.01
CA GLN A 47 -37.99 -22.79 -34.88
C GLN A 47 -38.18 -23.56 -33.58
N ASN A 48 -37.85 -22.92 -32.45
CA ASN A 48 -37.97 -23.46 -31.09
C ASN A 48 -37.14 -24.72 -30.84
N THR A 49 -36.02 -24.86 -31.55
CA THR A 49 -35.07 -25.97 -31.37
C THR A 49 -34.44 -25.98 -29.98
N VAL A 50 -34.45 -24.83 -29.30
CA VAL A 50 -34.04 -24.67 -27.92
C VAL A 50 -35.06 -23.79 -27.19
N SER A 51 -35.44 -24.19 -25.99
CA SER A 51 -36.29 -23.38 -25.11
C SER A 51 -35.51 -22.17 -24.60
N VAL A 52 -36.08 -20.98 -24.79
CA VAL A 52 -35.56 -19.74 -24.19
C VAL A 52 -36.26 -19.55 -22.85
N SER A 53 -35.52 -19.51 -21.74
CA SER A 53 -36.08 -19.12 -20.45
C SER A 53 -36.11 -17.60 -20.37
N ILE A 54 -37.26 -17.02 -20.04
CA ILE A 54 -37.46 -15.57 -19.96
C ILE A 54 -37.88 -15.24 -18.54
N GLU A 55 -37.08 -14.44 -17.85
CA GLU A 55 -37.33 -13.95 -16.51
C GLU A 55 -37.49 -12.43 -16.52
N ARG A 56 -38.47 -11.91 -15.77
CA ARG A 56 -38.68 -10.47 -15.64
C ARG A 56 -37.93 -9.98 -14.40
N ASN A 57 -36.81 -9.30 -14.62
CA ASN A 57 -35.93 -8.83 -13.54
C ASN A 57 -36.42 -7.50 -12.94
N ALA A 58 -37.01 -6.63 -13.76
CA ALA A 58 -37.55 -5.34 -13.34
C ALA A 58 -38.72 -4.90 -14.25
N PRO A 59 -39.45 -3.82 -13.91
CA PRO A 59 -40.49 -3.27 -14.78
C PRO A 59 -39.93 -2.86 -16.15
N GLY A 60 -40.16 -3.69 -17.17
CA GLY A 60 -39.73 -3.43 -18.54
C GLY A 60 -38.40 -4.09 -18.92
N GLU A 61 -37.73 -4.79 -17.99
CA GLU A 61 -36.48 -5.51 -18.27
C GLU A 61 -36.72 -7.03 -18.20
N PHE A 62 -36.38 -7.72 -19.28
CA PHE A 62 -36.55 -9.17 -19.42
C PHE A 62 -35.20 -9.83 -19.74
N PHE A 63 -34.78 -10.76 -18.91
CA PHE A 63 -33.55 -11.52 -19.09
C PHE A 63 -33.88 -12.87 -19.72
N CYS A 64 -33.25 -13.14 -20.86
CA CYS A 64 -33.50 -14.32 -21.67
C CYS A 64 -32.25 -15.19 -21.71
N GLU A 65 -32.35 -16.47 -21.37
CA GLU A 65 -31.24 -17.44 -21.49
C GLU A 65 -31.59 -18.57 -22.43
N TYR A 66 -30.58 -19.11 -23.10
CA TYR A 66 -30.73 -20.32 -23.91
C TYR A 66 -29.42 -21.10 -24.06
N ASP A 67 -29.57 -22.40 -24.36
CA ASP A 67 -28.47 -23.37 -24.52
C ASP A 67 -28.44 -23.89 -25.97
N PRO A 68 -27.71 -23.25 -26.92
CA PRO A 68 -27.70 -23.65 -28.32
C PRO A 68 -27.11 -25.05 -28.50
N ARG A 69 -27.77 -25.92 -29.28
CA ARG A 69 -27.39 -27.33 -29.41
C ARG A 69 -26.56 -27.65 -30.65
N GLU A 70 -26.75 -26.88 -31.72
CA GLU A 70 -26.12 -27.14 -33.01
C GLU A 70 -25.19 -26.00 -33.42
N PRO A 71 -24.08 -26.27 -34.13
CA PRO A 71 -23.23 -25.24 -34.68
C PRO A 71 -23.78 -24.73 -36.01
N GLY A 72 -23.56 -23.45 -36.30
CA GLY A 72 -23.93 -22.82 -37.55
C GLY A 72 -24.75 -21.53 -37.37
N PRO A 73 -25.24 -20.95 -38.46
CA PRO A 73 -26.01 -19.71 -38.44
C PRO A 73 -27.38 -19.93 -37.79
N HIS A 74 -27.60 -19.35 -36.61
CA HIS A 74 -28.88 -19.29 -35.92
C HIS A 74 -29.53 -17.92 -36.11
N ARG A 75 -30.85 -17.86 -35.88
CA ARG A 75 -31.61 -16.60 -35.80
C ARG A 75 -32.36 -16.54 -34.48
N ILE A 76 -32.10 -15.49 -33.70
CA ILE A 76 -32.81 -15.24 -32.46
C ILE A 76 -33.96 -14.27 -32.77
N ASN A 77 -35.19 -14.77 -32.70
CA ASN A 77 -36.39 -13.98 -32.95
C ASN A 77 -36.91 -13.47 -31.61
N VAL A 78 -36.89 -12.16 -31.42
CA VAL A 78 -37.45 -11.49 -30.25
C VAL A 78 -38.68 -10.70 -30.67
N ASN A 79 -39.81 -10.95 -30.00
CA ASN A 79 -41.08 -10.28 -30.22
C ASN A 79 -41.60 -9.66 -28.92
N PHE A 80 -42.23 -8.49 -29.04
CA PHE A 80 -42.94 -7.82 -27.97
C PHE A 80 -44.38 -7.55 -28.42
N ASP A 81 -45.37 -8.03 -27.66
CA ASP A 81 -46.80 -7.89 -28.00
C ASP A 81 -47.15 -8.38 -29.43
N GLY A 82 -46.51 -9.48 -29.86
CA GLY A 82 -46.70 -10.06 -31.19
C GLY A 82 -46.00 -9.31 -32.33
N GLN A 83 -45.30 -8.21 -32.06
CA GLN A 83 -44.51 -7.47 -33.05
C GLN A 83 -43.00 -7.74 -32.88
N PRO A 84 -42.23 -7.87 -33.97
CA PRO A 84 -40.78 -8.05 -33.87
C PRO A 84 -40.08 -6.85 -33.20
N ALA A 85 -39.12 -7.12 -32.32
CA ALA A 85 -38.25 -6.09 -31.77
C ALA A 85 -37.34 -5.49 -32.87
N PRO A 86 -36.81 -4.27 -32.69
CA PRO A 86 -35.90 -3.65 -33.66
C PRO A 86 -34.68 -4.53 -33.92
N ASN A 87 -34.38 -4.81 -35.19
CA ASN A 87 -33.29 -5.70 -35.65
C ASN A 87 -33.51 -7.21 -35.40
N SER A 88 -34.69 -7.61 -34.92
CA SER A 88 -35.11 -9.01 -34.91
C SER A 88 -35.47 -9.48 -36.32
N PRO A 89 -35.02 -10.67 -36.77
CA PRO A 89 -34.18 -11.62 -36.03
C PRO A 89 -32.69 -11.25 -36.00
N TYR A 90 -32.04 -11.52 -34.87
CA TYR A 90 -30.60 -11.35 -34.70
C TYR A 90 -29.85 -12.55 -35.29
N PRO A 91 -28.95 -12.35 -36.29
CA PRO A 91 -28.13 -13.43 -36.81
C PRO A 91 -27.02 -13.75 -35.81
N VAL A 92 -26.90 -15.01 -35.41
CA VAL A 92 -25.90 -15.49 -34.44
C VAL A 92 -25.17 -16.68 -35.05
N ASN A 93 -23.87 -16.58 -35.28
CA ASN A 93 -23.07 -17.71 -35.74
C ASN A 93 -22.62 -18.54 -34.53
N VAL A 94 -23.32 -19.64 -34.26
CA VAL A 94 -22.98 -20.54 -33.16
C VAL A 94 -21.80 -21.39 -33.58
N LYS A 95 -20.65 -21.21 -32.92
CA LYS A 95 -19.48 -22.04 -33.18
C LYS A 95 -19.64 -23.37 -32.47
N SER A 96 -19.21 -24.43 -33.15
CA SER A 96 -19.09 -25.72 -32.48
C SER A 96 -18.14 -25.57 -31.30
N SER A 97 -18.58 -26.01 -30.12
CA SER A 97 -17.69 -26.28 -29.00
C SER A 97 -16.66 -27.37 -29.36
N LEU A 98 -16.83 -28.02 -30.52
CA LEU A 98 -16.00 -29.05 -31.10
C LEU A 98 -15.57 -28.66 -32.54
N ALA A 99 -14.44 -27.98 -32.70
CA ALA A 99 -13.68 -27.98 -33.95
C ALA A 99 -12.22 -28.27 -33.56
N SER A 100 -11.70 -29.48 -33.77
CA SER A 100 -11.48 -30.15 -35.07
C SER A 100 -11.34 -31.67 -34.90
N ASP A 101 -11.86 -32.44 -35.87
CA ASP A 101 -11.61 -33.88 -36.13
C ASP A 101 -12.29 -34.88 -35.14
N PRO A 102 -13.32 -35.65 -35.57
CA PRO A 102 -14.03 -36.60 -34.72
C PRO A 102 -13.18 -37.80 -34.27
N THR A 103 -11.95 -37.95 -34.79
CA THR A 103 -10.99 -38.95 -34.29
C THR A 103 -9.97 -38.38 -33.28
N ARG A 104 -10.02 -37.07 -32.97
CA ARG A 104 -9.13 -36.41 -31.98
C ARG A 104 -9.87 -35.49 -30.99
N ALA A 105 -11.19 -35.37 -31.08
CA ALA A 105 -11.99 -34.40 -30.31
C ALA A 105 -12.30 -34.79 -28.85
N SER A 106 -11.92 -35.99 -28.39
CA SER A 106 -12.08 -36.40 -26.97
C SER A 106 -10.98 -35.92 -26.02
N ASP A 107 -9.93 -35.26 -26.53
CA ASP A 107 -8.75 -34.88 -25.71
C ASP A 107 -8.51 -33.37 -25.53
N ARG A 108 -9.14 -32.51 -26.33
CA ARG A 108 -8.88 -31.05 -26.27
C ARG A 108 -9.62 -30.31 -25.14
N THR A 109 -10.55 -30.95 -24.42
CA THR A 109 -11.26 -30.36 -23.28
C THR A 109 -10.65 -30.71 -21.92
N LYS A 110 -9.57 -31.50 -21.90
CA LYS A 110 -8.94 -31.95 -20.64
C LYS A 110 -7.88 -30.99 -20.11
N PHE A 111 -7.18 -30.26 -20.98
CA PHE A 111 -6.02 -29.46 -20.59
C PHE A 111 -6.23 -27.95 -20.79
N ASP A 112 -6.01 -27.17 -19.74
CA ASP A 112 -5.93 -25.71 -19.77
C ASP A 112 -4.53 -25.28 -19.33
N VAL A 113 -3.80 -24.61 -20.23
CA VAL A 113 -2.38 -24.29 -20.11
C VAL A 113 -2.20 -22.79 -20.27
N PHE A 114 -1.58 -22.15 -19.27
CA PHE A 114 -1.52 -20.68 -19.17
C PHE A 114 -0.38 -20.24 -18.27
N GLY A 115 0.12 -19.03 -18.47
CA GLY A 115 1.12 -18.44 -17.58
C GLY A 115 2.13 -17.60 -18.34
N ARG A 116 2.93 -16.85 -17.60
CA ARG A 116 3.89 -15.89 -18.16
C ARG A 116 4.97 -16.59 -18.98
N GLY A 117 5.45 -17.75 -18.51
CA GLY A 117 6.49 -18.55 -19.13
C GLY A 117 6.10 -19.25 -20.44
N ILE A 118 4.86 -19.06 -20.93
CA ILE A 118 4.44 -19.57 -22.24
C ILE A 118 3.81 -18.49 -23.13
N GLU A 119 3.86 -17.23 -22.69
CA GLU A 119 3.47 -16.11 -23.53
C GLU A 119 4.55 -15.86 -24.60
N PRO A 120 4.17 -15.45 -25.83
CA PRO A 120 5.15 -15.31 -26.91
C PRO A 120 6.28 -14.30 -26.66
N ARG A 121 6.09 -13.37 -25.71
CA ARG A 121 7.05 -12.31 -25.37
C ARG A 121 6.87 -11.85 -23.91
N GLY A 122 7.90 -11.19 -23.39
CA GLY A 122 7.89 -10.46 -22.12
C GLY A 122 8.70 -11.12 -21.00
N VAL A 123 9.10 -12.39 -21.18
CA VAL A 123 10.10 -13.04 -20.36
C VAL A 123 11.49 -12.49 -20.71
N HIS A 124 12.30 -12.19 -19.71
CA HIS A 124 13.70 -11.76 -19.85
C HIS A 124 14.65 -12.75 -19.18
N ILE A 125 15.96 -12.64 -19.47
CA ILE A 125 17.01 -13.39 -18.76
C ILE A 125 16.87 -13.21 -17.24
N ASP A 126 17.10 -14.29 -16.49
CA ASP A 126 17.01 -14.41 -15.02
C ASP A 126 15.58 -14.33 -14.43
N ASP A 127 14.56 -14.11 -15.26
CA ASP A 127 13.19 -14.13 -14.78
C ASP A 127 12.77 -15.54 -14.34
N ILE A 128 11.91 -15.61 -13.34
CA ILE A 128 11.12 -16.82 -13.09
C ILE A 128 9.98 -16.84 -14.11
N ALA A 129 10.09 -17.72 -15.10
CA ALA A 129 9.10 -17.90 -16.15
C ALA A 129 8.14 -19.03 -15.77
N ASP A 130 7.04 -18.68 -15.11
CA ASP A 130 6.08 -19.63 -14.55
C ASP A 130 4.88 -19.88 -15.48
N PHE A 131 4.35 -21.10 -15.44
CA PHE A 131 3.11 -21.47 -16.09
C PHE A 131 2.43 -22.65 -15.39
N TYR A 132 1.14 -22.78 -15.66
CA TYR A 132 0.27 -23.74 -15.02
C TYR A 132 -0.38 -24.63 -16.07
N VAL A 133 -0.52 -25.90 -15.73
CA VAL A 133 -1.22 -26.89 -16.52
C VAL A 133 -2.31 -27.53 -15.66
N ILE A 134 -3.57 -27.29 -16.05
CA ILE A 134 -4.74 -27.92 -15.45
C ILE A 134 -5.12 -29.10 -16.33
N THR A 135 -5.10 -30.31 -15.79
CA THR A 135 -5.33 -31.58 -16.50
C THR A 135 -6.78 -32.06 -16.44
N GLY A 136 -7.66 -31.32 -15.76
CA GLY A 136 -9.10 -31.58 -15.74
C GLY A 136 -9.43 -33.04 -15.40
N SER A 137 -10.16 -33.71 -16.29
CA SER A 137 -10.53 -35.13 -16.16
C SER A 137 -9.58 -36.08 -16.89
N ALA A 138 -8.32 -35.70 -17.14
CA ALA A 138 -7.33 -36.54 -17.84
C ALA A 138 -6.89 -37.79 -17.07
N GLY A 139 -7.25 -37.92 -15.79
CA GLY A 139 -6.80 -39.02 -14.93
C GLY A 139 -5.42 -38.72 -14.30
N GLU A 140 -4.76 -39.76 -13.79
CA GLU A 140 -3.37 -39.66 -13.33
C GLU A 140 -2.40 -39.91 -14.49
N GLY A 141 -1.25 -39.23 -14.45
CA GLY A 141 -0.26 -39.27 -15.52
C GLY A 141 0.95 -38.39 -15.21
N ILE A 142 1.99 -38.54 -16.04
CA ILE A 142 3.29 -37.91 -15.83
C ILE A 142 3.36 -36.59 -16.61
N MET A 143 3.49 -35.47 -15.90
CA MET A 143 3.71 -34.15 -16.49
C MET A 143 5.20 -33.95 -16.80
N LYS A 144 5.53 -33.67 -18.06
CA LYS A 144 6.91 -33.44 -18.49
C LYS A 144 7.01 -32.23 -19.43
N PRO A 145 7.32 -31.03 -18.89
CA PRO A 145 7.76 -29.90 -19.68
C PRO A 145 9.25 -30.03 -20.02
N THR A 146 9.63 -29.61 -21.22
CA THR A 146 11.02 -29.47 -21.67
C THR A 146 11.16 -28.12 -22.35
N VAL A 147 12.13 -27.32 -21.89
CA VAL A 147 12.45 -26.01 -22.45
C VAL A 147 13.75 -26.14 -23.22
N THR A 148 13.78 -25.67 -24.46
CA THR A 148 14.91 -25.86 -25.38
C THR A 148 15.25 -24.56 -26.10
N GLU A 149 16.54 -24.24 -26.19
CA GLU A 149 17.07 -23.11 -26.95
C GLU A 149 17.34 -23.51 -28.43
N PRO A 150 17.59 -22.55 -29.34
CA PRO A 150 17.81 -22.87 -30.76
C PRO A 150 19.06 -23.71 -31.04
N ASP A 151 20.04 -23.72 -30.14
CA ASP A 151 21.23 -24.56 -30.22
C ASP A 151 20.98 -26.01 -29.75
N GLY A 152 19.77 -26.31 -29.27
CA GLY A 152 19.35 -27.61 -28.77
C GLY A 152 19.63 -27.82 -27.27
N SER A 153 20.25 -26.86 -26.58
CA SER A 153 20.44 -26.93 -25.14
C SER A 153 19.11 -26.93 -24.39
N GLN A 154 19.04 -27.67 -23.29
CA GLN A 154 17.84 -27.80 -22.47
C GLN A 154 17.98 -27.02 -21.17
N ILE A 155 16.94 -26.25 -20.85
CA ILE A 155 16.85 -25.52 -19.58
C ILE A 155 16.03 -26.37 -18.61
N PRO A 156 16.52 -26.57 -17.36
CA PRO A 156 15.75 -27.25 -16.34
C PRO A 156 14.41 -26.53 -16.10
N CYS A 157 13.32 -27.30 -16.15
CA CYS A 157 11.99 -26.83 -15.80
C CYS A 157 11.52 -27.58 -14.55
N ARG A 158 11.28 -26.84 -13.47
CA ARG A 158 10.75 -27.38 -12.22
C ARG A 158 9.26 -27.67 -12.40
N VAL A 159 8.79 -28.77 -11.83
CA VAL A 159 7.37 -29.15 -11.84
C VAL A 159 6.91 -29.41 -10.41
N ARG A 160 5.85 -28.74 -9.99
CA ARG A 160 5.20 -28.92 -8.68
C ARG A 160 3.72 -29.21 -8.88
N LYS A 161 3.26 -30.38 -8.43
CA LYS A 161 1.83 -30.72 -8.42
C LYS A 161 1.15 -29.99 -7.26
N LEU A 162 0.27 -29.04 -7.56
CA LEU A 162 -0.42 -28.21 -6.55
C LEU A 162 -1.62 -28.93 -5.95
N ASN A 163 -2.38 -29.63 -6.79
CA ASN A 163 -3.55 -30.40 -6.39
C ASN A 163 -3.75 -31.58 -7.38
N LYS A 164 -4.87 -32.29 -7.27
CA LYS A 164 -5.14 -33.48 -8.12
C LYS A 164 -5.03 -33.20 -9.62
N THR A 165 -5.41 -31.99 -10.05
CA THR A 165 -5.57 -31.62 -11.46
C THR A 165 -4.65 -30.50 -11.92
N THR A 166 -3.88 -29.86 -11.03
CA THR A 166 -3.10 -28.66 -11.38
C THR A 166 -1.63 -28.86 -11.09
N TYR A 167 -0.80 -28.55 -12.08
CA TYR A 167 0.65 -28.51 -12.00
C TYR A 167 1.11 -27.07 -12.21
N GLU A 168 2.04 -26.62 -11.38
CA GLU A 168 2.82 -25.40 -11.58
C GLU A 168 4.18 -25.81 -12.12
N CYS A 169 4.63 -25.11 -13.15
CA CYS A 169 5.91 -25.32 -13.78
C CYS A 169 6.65 -23.98 -13.86
N ASP A 170 7.95 -23.99 -13.66
CA ASP A 170 8.77 -22.79 -13.79
C ASP A 170 10.14 -23.12 -14.39
N TYR A 171 10.72 -22.16 -15.12
CA TYR A 171 12.09 -22.22 -15.60
C TYR A 171 12.72 -20.83 -15.52
N VAL A 172 14.06 -20.79 -15.52
CA VAL A 172 14.83 -19.53 -15.50
C VAL A 172 15.70 -19.50 -16.73
N PRO A 173 15.38 -18.68 -17.76
CA PRO A 173 16.17 -18.62 -18.97
C PRO A 173 17.44 -17.79 -18.74
N THR A 174 18.56 -18.25 -19.30
CA THR A 174 19.87 -17.58 -19.16
C THR A 174 20.34 -16.88 -20.44
N HIS A 175 19.68 -17.11 -21.57
CA HIS A 175 20.02 -16.52 -22.87
C HIS A 175 18.84 -15.74 -23.46
N ALA A 176 19.12 -14.62 -24.13
CA ALA A 176 18.10 -13.83 -24.83
C ALA A 176 17.91 -14.38 -26.25
N THR A 177 17.02 -15.35 -26.41
CA THR A 177 16.77 -16.04 -27.67
C THR A 177 15.36 -16.63 -27.73
N LEU A 178 14.97 -17.20 -28.86
CA LEU A 178 13.71 -17.91 -29.00
C LEU A 178 13.77 -19.26 -28.29
N HIS A 179 12.98 -19.44 -27.23
CA HIS A 179 12.86 -20.68 -26.50
C HIS A 179 11.65 -21.47 -26.99
N THR A 180 11.78 -22.80 -27.03
CA THR A 180 10.68 -23.72 -27.30
C THR A 180 10.30 -24.44 -26.02
N VAL A 181 9.09 -24.20 -25.52
CA VAL A 181 8.51 -24.89 -24.37
C VAL A 181 7.59 -25.99 -24.87
N ASN A 182 8.08 -27.22 -24.81
CA ASN A 182 7.32 -28.42 -25.11
C ASN A 182 6.70 -28.96 -23.82
N ILE A 183 5.40 -29.22 -23.82
CA ILE A 183 4.69 -29.76 -22.64
C ILE A 183 3.98 -31.04 -23.05
N THR A 184 4.30 -32.13 -22.35
CA THR A 184 3.67 -33.43 -22.55
C THR A 184 3.05 -33.94 -21.25
N TYR A 185 1.92 -34.65 -21.38
CA TYR A 185 1.30 -35.40 -20.31
C TYR A 185 1.18 -36.86 -20.74
N ASP A 186 1.82 -37.76 -19.99
CA ASP A 186 1.94 -39.18 -20.32
C ASP A 186 2.45 -39.42 -21.76
N GLY A 187 3.48 -38.66 -22.14
CA GLY A 187 4.08 -38.71 -23.48
C GLY A 187 3.30 -38.01 -24.59
N THR A 188 2.06 -37.58 -24.34
CA THR A 188 1.22 -36.90 -25.33
C THR A 188 1.32 -35.37 -25.19
N PRO A 189 1.59 -34.61 -26.27
CA PRO A 189 1.62 -33.15 -26.20
C PRO A 189 0.28 -32.54 -25.79
N VAL A 190 0.31 -31.59 -24.85
CA VAL A 190 -0.88 -30.82 -24.46
C VAL A 190 -1.29 -29.86 -25.58
N PRO A 191 -2.54 -29.38 -25.62
CA PRO A 191 -3.00 -28.43 -26.64
C PRO A 191 -2.10 -27.18 -26.73
N ARG A 192 -1.79 -26.78 -27.96
CA ARG A 192 -0.90 -25.65 -28.33
C ARG A 192 0.59 -25.84 -28.03
N SER A 193 1.01 -26.95 -27.43
CA SER A 193 2.44 -27.30 -27.41
C SER A 193 2.92 -27.64 -28.82
N PRO A 194 4.14 -27.21 -29.23
CA PRO A 194 5.07 -26.35 -28.50
C PRO A 194 4.62 -24.88 -28.40
N PHE A 195 5.00 -24.24 -27.30
CA PHE A 195 4.93 -22.79 -27.14
C PHE A 195 6.28 -22.17 -27.51
N LEU A 196 6.24 -21.11 -28.32
CA LEU A 196 7.42 -20.34 -28.71
C LEU A 196 7.47 -19.08 -27.85
N VAL A 197 8.56 -18.89 -27.12
CA VAL A 197 8.74 -17.79 -26.16
C VAL A 197 9.99 -17.00 -26.53
N GLU A 198 9.81 -15.75 -26.97
CA GLU A 198 10.93 -14.84 -27.21
C GLU A 198 11.43 -14.30 -25.87
N VAL A 199 12.61 -14.77 -25.42
CA VAL A 199 13.26 -14.29 -24.21
C VAL A 199 14.12 -13.08 -24.55
N GLY A 200 13.82 -11.95 -23.92
CA GLY A 200 14.57 -10.71 -24.09
C GLY A 200 15.82 -10.62 -23.19
N PRO A 201 16.73 -9.67 -23.46
CA PRO A 201 17.83 -9.38 -22.55
C PRO A 201 17.29 -8.88 -21.20
N LYS A 202 18.08 -9.05 -20.13
CA LYS A 202 17.74 -8.53 -18.80
C LYS A 202 17.31 -7.06 -18.89
N LYS A 203 16.16 -6.73 -18.30
CA LYS A 203 15.61 -5.38 -18.31
C LYS A 203 15.47 -4.88 -16.89
N ASP A 204 16.20 -3.81 -16.59
CA ASP A 204 15.99 -3.02 -15.39
C ASP A 204 15.04 -1.88 -15.71
N SER A 205 14.04 -1.65 -14.86
CA SER A 205 13.14 -0.50 -14.95
C SER A 205 12.72 -0.08 -13.54
N ARG A 206 12.63 1.23 -13.35
CA ARG A 206 12.03 1.88 -12.19
C ARG A 206 10.52 1.94 -12.31
N ILE A 207 9.93 1.67 -13.47
CA ILE A 207 8.48 1.61 -13.62
C ILE A 207 7.92 0.49 -12.76
N ARG A 208 6.93 0.84 -11.95
CA ARG A 208 6.26 -0.05 -11.02
C ARG A 208 4.78 -0.12 -11.37
N THR A 209 4.20 -1.32 -11.31
CA THR A 209 2.77 -1.52 -11.48
C THR A 209 2.20 -2.38 -10.37
N PHE A 210 0.94 -2.11 -10.02
CA PHE A 210 0.21 -2.82 -8.97
C PHE A 210 -1.28 -2.49 -9.03
N GLY A 211 -2.10 -3.29 -8.38
CA GLY A 211 -3.54 -3.08 -8.27
C GLY A 211 -4.35 -4.27 -8.77
N PRO A 212 -5.65 -4.32 -8.41
CA PRO A 212 -6.48 -5.51 -8.55
C PRO A 212 -6.65 -5.99 -9.99
N GLY A 213 -6.61 -5.07 -10.97
CA GLY A 213 -6.66 -5.39 -12.39
C GLY A 213 -5.44 -6.14 -12.93
N LEU A 214 -4.37 -6.30 -12.15
CA LEU A 214 -3.25 -7.20 -12.49
C LEU A 214 -3.37 -8.58 -11.82
N GLU A 215 -4.39 -8.79 -10.99
CA GLU A 215 -4.60 -10.00 -10.21
C GLU A 215 -5.87 -10.74 -10.65
N GLY A 216 -6.95 -10.02 -10.93
CA GLY A 216 -8.22 -10.60 -11.35
C GLY A 216 -9.22 -9.57 -11.91
N GLY A 217 -10.43 -10.03 -12.16
CA GLY A 217 -11.55 -9.17 -12.53
C GLY A 217 -12.80 -9.95 -12.91
N VAL A 218 -13.87 -9.23 -13.26
CA VAL A 218 -15.18 -9.81 -13.55
C VAL A 218 -15.71 -9.26 -14.87
N VAL A 219 -16.33 -10.12 -15.68
CA VAL A 219 -16.93 -9.73 -16.96
C VAL A 219 -17.90 -8.56 -16.79
N GLY A 220 -17.74 -7.53 -17.61
CA GLY A 220 -18.58 -6.35 -17.65
C GLY A 220 -18.24 -5.28 -16.61
N TYR A 221 -17.34 -5.56 -15.66
CA TYR A 221 -16.88 -4.59 -14.66
C TYR A 221 -15.49 -4.04 -15.00
N PRO A 222 -15.17 -2.81 -14.56
CA PRO A 222 -13.83 -2.25 -14.72
C PRO A 222 -12.81 -3.02 -13.87
N ALA A 223 -11.67 -3.33 -14.48
CA ALA A 223 -10.47 -3.80 -13.81
C ALA A 223 -9.43 -2.66 -13.80
N VAL A 224 -8.92 -2.33 -12.62
CA VAL A 224 -8.13 -1.10 -12.39
C VAL A 224 -6.75 -1.47 -11.84
N PHE A 225 -5.70 -0.84 -12.37
CA PHE A 225 -4.36 -0.90 -11.81
C PHE A 225 -3.63 0.44 -11.99
N VAL A 226 -2.51 0.61 -11.30
CA VAL A 226 -1.69 1.81 -11.31
C VAL A 226 -0.34 1.51 -11.94
N ILE A 227 0.18 2.47 -12.70
CA ILE A 227 1.56 2.50 -13.20
C ILE A 227 2.24 3.71 -12.58
N GLU A 228 3.35 3.50 -11.89
CA GLU A 228 4.23 4.56 -11.41
C GLU A 228 5.51 4.59 -12.24
N THR A 229 5.86 5.77 -12.76
CA THR A 229 7.00 5.90 -13.66
C THR A 229 8.33 6.08 -12.94
N HIS A 230 8.32 6.56 -11.69
CA HIS A 230 9.52 6.93 -10.94
C HIS A 230 10.53 7.75 -11.78
N GLY A 231 10.01 8.72 -12.54
CA GLY A 231 10.81 9.61 -13.37
C GLY A 231 11.36 8.99 -14.66
N GLU A 232 10.97 7.77 -15.02
CA GLU A 232 11.19 7.26 -16.38
C GLU A 232 10.24 7.94 -17.37
N THR A 233 10.81 8.54 -18.42
CA THR A 233 10.08 9.35 -19.40
C THR A 233 9.83 8.61 -20.72
N GLY A 234 9.93 7.27 -20.71
CA GLY A 234 9.75 6.46 -21.91
C GLY A 234 8.30 6.41 -22.39
N LEU A 235 8.10 5.95 -23.62
CA LEU A 235 6.75 5.82 -24.20
C LEU A 235 6.04 4.62 -23.57
N LEU A 236 5.12 4.90 -22.66
CA LEU A 236 4.33 3.88 -21.97
C LEU A 236 3.15 3.40 -22.83
N ASP A 237 3.04 2.09 -22.97
CA ASP A 237 1.92 1.44 -23.64
C ASP A 237 1.36 0.27 -22.82
N VAL A 238 0.06 0.00 -22.98
CA VAL A 238 -0.67 -1.07 -22.30
C VAL A 238 -1.40 -1.89 -23.35
N VAL A 239 -1.03 -3.16 -23.47
CA VAL A 239 -1.62 -4.08 -24.44
C VAL A 239 -2.21 -5.27 -23.71
N ILE A 240 -3.52 -5.46 -23.82
CA ILE A 240 -4.23 -6.55 -23.15
C ILE A 240 -4.67 -7.57 -24.18
N LYS A 241 -4.20 -8.81 -24.02
CA LYS A 241 -4.54 -9.94 -24.89
C LYS A 241 -5.39 -10.94 -24.13
N GLY A 242 -6.44 -11.47 -24.76
CA GLY A 242 -7.27 -12.50 -24.16
C GLY A 242 -8.52 -12.81 -24.98
N PRO A 243 -9.50 -13.50 -24.37
CA PRO A 243 -10.72 -13.96 -25.03
C PRO A 243 -11.58 -12.87 -25.69
N SER A 244 -11.47 -11.62 -25.27
CA SER A 244 -12.17 -10.48 -25.88
C SER A 244 -11.25 -9.29 -26.12
N LYS A 245 -11.63 -8.42 -27.06
CA LYS A 245 -11.05 -7.08 -27.16
C LYS A 245 -11.56 -6.26 -25.98
N VAL A 246 -10.64 -5.60 -25.28
CA VAL A 246 -10.98 -4.75 -24.13
C VAL A 246 -10.75 -3.28 -24.47
N ARG A 247 -11.63 -2.42 -23.95
CA ARG A 247 -11.37 -0.98 -23.92
C ARG A 247 -10.37 -0.70 -22.80
N VAL A 248 -9.42 0.20 -23.04
CA VAL A 248 -8.44 0.65 -22.04
C VAL A 248 -8.51 2.17 -21.94
N GLU A 249 -8.59 2.68 -20.72
CA GLU A 249 -8.55 4.11 -20.39
C GLU A 249 -7.36 4.36 -19.46
N ARG A 250 -6.71 5.52 -19.64
CA ARG A 250 -5.54 5.94 -18.86
C ARG A 250 -5.80 7.34 -18.32
N LYS A 251 -5.55 7.53 -17.03
CA LYS A 251 -5.64 8.83 -16.36
C LYS A 251 -4.30 9.14 -15.71
N ASP A 252 -3.61 10.13 -16.23
CA ASP A 252 -2.41 10.70 -15.60
C ASP A 252 -2.84 11.50 -14.36
N ASN A 253 -2.24 11.20 -13.22
CA ASN A 253 -2.56 11.85 -11.95
C ASN A 253 -1.69 13.10 -11.69
N GLY A 254 -0.70 13.38 -12.56
CA GLY A 254 0.17 14.56 -12.47
C GLY A 254 1.28 14.47 -11.42
N ASP A 255 1.45 13.30 -10.80
CA ASP A 255 2.43 13.00 -9.75
C ASP A 255 3.42 11.90 -10.16
N GLY A 256 3.42 11.51 -11.43
CA GLY A 256 4.23 10.40 -11.95
C GLY A 256 3.51 9.05 -11.88
N SER A 257 2.26 9.00 -11.40
CA SER A 257 1.40 7.81 -11.47
C SER A 257 0.30 7.93 -12.53
N ILE A 258 -0.10 6.79 -13.09
CA ILE A 258 -1.13 6.66 -14.12
C ILE A 258 -2.11 5.57 -13.69
N ASN A 259 -3.38 5.93 -13.54
CA ASN A 259 -4.45 4.95 -13.32
C ASN A 259 -4.87 4.36 -14.67
N VAL A 260 -4.82 3.05 -14.80
CA VAL A 260 -5.25 2.30 -15.98
C VAL A 260 -6.51 1.52 -15.65
N THR A 261 -7.55 1.69 -16.45
CA THR A 261 -8.80 0.93 -16.32
C THR A 261 -9.10 0.19 -17.62
N TYR A 262 -9.52 -1.07 -17.53
CA TYR A 262 -9.97 -1.83 -18.69
C TYR A 262 -11.24 -2.63 -18.41
N TRP A 263 -12.01 -2.93 -19.46
CA TRP A 263 -13.32 -3.59 -19.35
C TRP A 263 -13.35 -4.90 -20.14
N PRO A 264 -13.16 -6.06 -19.48
CA PRO A 264 -13.27 -7.36 -20.14
C PRO A 264 -14.73 -7.73 -20.41
N THR A 265 -15.02 -8.21 -21.61
CA THR A 265 -16.38 -8.60 -22.04
C THR A 265 -16.55 -10.12 -22.15
N ALA A 266 -15.47 -10.89 -22.01
CA ALA A 266 -15.49 -12.34 -21.94
C ALA A 266 -14.66 -12.84 -20.75
N PHE A 267 -15.13 -13.91 -20.12
CA PHE A 267 -14.41 -14.58 -19.03
C PHE A 267 -13.21 -15.36 -19.60
N GLY A 268 -12.24 -15.65 -18.75
CA GLY A 268 -11.03 -16.38 -19.11
C GLY A 268 -9.76 -15.61 -18.77
N LYS A 269 -8.65 -16.07 -19.31
CA LYS A 269 -7.31 -15.59 -18.94
C LYS A 269 -6.85 -14.50 -19.89
N TYR A 270 -6.31 -13.44 -19.32
CA TYR A 270 -5.78 -12.30 -20.07
C TYR A 270 -4.31 -12.11 -19.70
N ALA A 271 -3.51 -11.72 -20.70
CA ALA A 271 -2.15 -11.25 -20.52
C ALA A 271 -2.16 -9.72 -20.64
N VAL A 272 -1.90 -9.03 -19.53
CA VAL A 272 -1.79 -7.56 -19.47
C VAL A 272 -0.32 -7.20 -19.64
N HIS A 273 0.03 -6.70 -20.82
CA HIS A 273 1.36 -6.17 -21.08
C HIS A 273 1.43 -4.70 -20.69
N VAL A 274 2.42 -4.34 -19.88
CA VAL A 274 2.84 -2.96 -19.66
C VAL A 274 4.20 -2.77 -20.32
N LEU A 275 4.26 -1.87 -21.29
CA LEU A 275 5.40 -1.67 -22.17
C LEU A 275 6.03 -0.31 -21.88
N ASP A 276 7.35 -0.29 -21.86
CA ASP A 276 8.17 0.91 -21.94
C ASP A 276 8.99 0.88 -23.24
N ASN A 277 8.82 1.90 -24.08
CA ASN A 277 9.43 2.01 -25.41
C ASN A 277 9.21 0.75 -26.27
N GLY A 278 7.98 0.22 -26.21
CA GLY A 278 7.54 -0.96 -26.96
C GLY A 278 8.00 -2.31 -26.40
N LYS A 279 8.73 -2.35 -25.28
CA LYS A 279 9.19 -3.58 -24.62
C LYS A 279 8.52 -3.76 -23.27
N ASP A 280 8.13 -4.99 -22.92
CA ASP A 280 7.58 -5.32 -21.60
C ASP A 280 8.48 -4.83 -20.46
N ILE A 281 7.90 -4.26 -19.41
CA ILE A 281 8.61 -3.94 -18.15
C ILE A 281 8.87 -5.23 -17.36
N PRO A 282 9.70 -5.22 -16.29
CA PRO A 282 9.84 -6.36 -15.40
C PRO A 282 8.49 -6.89 -14.91
N LEU A 283 8.35 -8.21 -14.80
CA LEU A 283 7.12 -8.95 -14.45
C LEU A 283 5.99 -8.93 -15.49
N SER A 284 5.99 -8.00 -16.44
CA SER A 284 5.06 -8.04 -17.57
C SER A 284 5.36 -9.24 -18.48
N PRO A 285 4.35 -9.89 -19.11
CA PRO A 285 2.92 -9.68 -18.91
C PRO A 285 2.41 -10.20 -17.56
N PHE A 286 1.40 -9.51 -17.01
CA PHE A 286 0.65 -9.95 -15.85
C PHE A 286 -0.50 -10.87 -16.29
N MET A 287 -0.56 -12.07 -15.72
CA MET A 287 -1.55 -13.08 -16.08
C MET A 287 -2.78 -12.97 -15.19
N VAL A 288 -3.89 -12.52 -15.76
CA VAL A 288 -5.11 -12.16 -15.03
C VAL A 288 -6.25 -13.13 -15.35
N GLN A 289 -6.90 -13.67 -14.33
CA GLN A 289 -8.11 -14.47 -14.50
C GLN A 289 -9.35 -13.57 -14.37
N ILE A 290 -10.11 -13.45 -15.47
CA ILE A 290 -11.42 -12.81 -15.47
C ILE A 290 -12.49 -13.88 -15.26
N VAL A 291 -13.34 -13.70 -14.25
CA VAL A 291 -14.45 -14.63 -13.94
C VAL A 291 -15.77 -14.13 -14.51
N ALA A 292 -16.74 -15.04 -14.64
CA ALA A 292 -18.08 -14.70 -15.09
C ALA A 292 -18.78 -13.73 -14.11
N ARG A 293 -19.68 -12.90 -14.64
CA ARG A 293 -20.49 -11.99 -13.83
C ARG A 293 -21.43 -12.78 -12.92
N THR A 294 -21.47 -12.42 -11.65
CA THR A 294 -22.38 -12.96 -10.64
C THR A 294 -23.34 -11.88 -10.12
N MET A 295 -24.32 -12.25 -9.29
CA MET A 295 -25.33 -11.33 -8.74
C MET A 295 -24.77 -10.47 -7.59
N PHE A 296 -23.86 -9.54 -7.90
CA PHE A 296 -23.47 -8.46 -6.99
C PHE A 296 -23.21 -7.17 -7.79
N ALA A 297 -23.31 -6.02 -7.12
CA ALA A 297 -23.22 -4.69 -7.70
C ALA A 297 -22.10 -3.89 -7.02
N PRO A 298 -20.83 -4.08 -7.41
CA PRO A 298 -19.68 -3.44 -6.77
C PRO A 298 -19.71 -1.92 -6.91
N ASN A 299 -20.36 -1.39 -7.96
CA ASN A 299 -20.59 0.04 -8.18
C ASN A 299 -21.57 0.68 -7.18
N LYS A 300 -22.25 -0.12 -6.35
CA LYS A 300 -23.12 0.35 -5.26
C LYS A 300 -22.45 0.30 -3.89
N VAL A 301 -21.21 -0.19 -3.81
CA VAL A 301 -20.39 -0.11 -2.59
C VAL A 301 -19.89 1.33 -2.44
N ILE A 302 -20.01 1.88 -1.23
CA ILE A 302 -19.56 3.25 -0.92
C ILE A 302 -18.50 3.16 0.15
N ALA A 303 -17.34 3.78 -0.09
CA ALA A 303 -16.32 3.99 0.94
C ALA A 303 -16.27 5.48 1.30
N TYR A 304 -16.27 5.80 2.60
CA TYR A 304 -16.25 7.18 3.10
C TYR A 304 -15.58 7.28 4.47
N GLY A 305 -15.11 8.48 4.81
CA GLY A 305 -14.48 8.81 6.10
C GLY A 305 -13.09 9.42 5.94
N ALA A 306 -12.62 10.10 6.99
CA ALA A 306 -11.37 10.85 6.97
C ALA A 306 -10.15 9.99 6.60
N GLY A 307 -10.15 8.69 6.91
CA GLY A 307 -9.05 7.78 6.56
C GLY A 307 -8.91 7.45 5.07
N ILE A 308 -9.76 7.95 4.19
CA ILE A 308 -9.57 7.78 2.72
C ILE A 308 -9.61 9.12 1.97
N GLU A 309 -9.54 10.23 2.70
CA GLU A 309 -9.33 11.54 2.09
C GLU A 309 -7.89 11.64 1.58
N ARG A 310 -7.67 12.47 0.56
CA ARG A 310 -6.36 12.54 -0.11
C ARG A 310 -5.25 13.06 0.81
N THR A 311 -5.59 13.92 1.77
CA THR A 311 -4.66 14.56 2.71
C THR A 311 -5.34 14.69 4.08
N GLY A 312 -4.57 15.02 5.12
CA GLY A 312 -5.08 15.26 6.48
C GLY A 312 -4.82 14.12 7.46
N GLN A 313 -4.38 12.96 6.97
CA GLN A 313 -4.07 11.80 7.81
C GLN A 313 -2.71 12.03 8.48
N ILE A 314 -2.70 12.09 9.81
CA ILE A 314 -1.46 12.33 10.56
C ILE A 314 -0.67 11.03 10.71
N VAL A 315 0.65 11.09 10.47
CA VAL A 315 1.57 9.97 10.72
C VAL A 315 1.52 9.52 12.18
N HIS A 316 1.68 8.22 12.40
CA HIS A 316 1.59 7.56 13.72
C HIS A 316 0.22 7.67 14.41
N GLN A 317 -0.81 8.23 13.76
CA GLN A 317 -2.17 8.25 14.27
C GLN A 317 -3.07 7.23 13.58
N LEU A 318 -4.03 6.68 14.34
CA LEU A 318 -5.01 5.72 13.83
C LEU A 318 -6.04 6.44 12.96
N ASN A 319 -6.06 6.13 11.68
CA ASN A 319 -7.00 6.65 10.70
C ASN A 319 -8.10 5.63 10.45
N LYS A 320 -9.33 6.09 10.23
CA LYS A 320 -10.51 5.23 10.07
C LYS A 320 -11.36 5.64 8.87
N PHE A 321 -11.93 4.66 8.20
CA PHE A 321 -12.96 4.85 7.18
C PHE A 321 -13.96 3.70 7.22
N THR A 322 -15.11 3.89 6.58
CA THR A 322 -16.19 2.92 6.52
C THR A 322 -16.43 2.48 5.08
N VAL A 323 -16.73 1.21 4.88
CA VAL A 323 -17.20 0.65 3.61
C VAL A 323 -18.62 0.13 3.81
N ASP A 324 -19.58 0.68 3.09
CA ASP A 324 -20.99 0.28 3.08
C ASP A 324 -21.27 -0.59 1.85
N THR A 325 -21.77 -1.81 2.08
CA THR A 325 -22.10 -2.78 1.03
C THR A 325 -23.60 -3.10 0.95
N HIS A 326 -24.49 -2.37 1.63
CA HIS A 326 -25.93 -2.71 1.76
C HIS A 326 -26.63 -2.91 0.42
N LEU A 327 -26.27 -2.08 -0.56
CA LEU A 327 -26.92 -2.07 -1.87
C LEU A 327 -26.19 -2.95 -2.91
N ALA A 328 -25.09 -3.59 -2.52
CA ALA A 328 -24.18 -4.28 -3.43
C ALA A 328 -24.44 -5.79 -3.56
N GLY A 329 -25.33 -6.37 -2.74
CA GLY A 329 -25.53 -7.83 -2.68
C GLY A 329 -24.43 -8.53 -1.86
N GLU A 330 -24.24 -9.82 -2.06
CA GLU A 330 -23.25 -10.61 -1.31
C GLU A 330 -22.01 -10.92 -2.16
N ALA A 331 -20.85 -10.46 -1.70
CA ALA A 331 -19.54 -10.83 -2.23
C ALA A 331 -18.44 -10.57 -1.18
N PRO A 332 -17.25 -11.20 -1.30
CA PRO A 332 -16.13 -10.91 -0.41
C PRO A 332 -15.64 -9.46 -0.55
N LEU A 333 -15.50 -8.77 0.58
CA LEU A 333 -14.78 -7.49 0.67
C LEU A 333 -13.30 -7.76 0.96
N HIS A 334 -12.41 -7.18 0.15
CA HIS A 334 -10.96 -7.21 0.37
C HIS A 334 -10.42 -5.78 0.37
N VAL A 335 -9.72 -5.42 1.44
CA VAL A 335 -9.08 -4.11 1.61
C VAL A 335 -7.59 -4.34 1.84
N SER A 336 -6.75 -3.73 1.03
CA SER A 336 -5.30 -3.77 1.17
C SER A 336 -4.71 -2.39 0.98
N ALA A 337 -3.53 -2.15 1.55
CA ALA A 337 -2.81 -0.91 1.33
C ALA A 337 -1.31 -1.16 1.16
N ILE A 338 -0.68 -0.38 0.29
CA ILE A 338 0.77 -0.39 0.08
C ILE A 338 1.27 1.05 0.02
N ASP A 339 2.46 1.30 0.55
CA ASP A 339 3.13 2.59 0.39
C ASP A 339 3.91 2.70 -0.93
N GLN A 340 4.45 3.89 -1.19
CA GLN A 340 5.30 4.19 -2.35
C GLN A 340 6.50 3.23 -2.50
N GLU A 341 6.95 2.60 -1.42
CA GLU A 341 8.05 1.62 -1.43
C GLU A 341 7.54 0.17 -1.52
N ARG A 342 6.24 -0.02 -1.78
CA ARG A 342 5.52 -1.31 -1.85
C ARG A 342 5.52 -2.09 -0.54
N GLN A 343 5.77 -1.41 0.57
CA GLN A 343 5.58 -2.03 1.87
C GLN A 343 4.10 -2.11 2.14
N SER A 344 3.65 -3.29 2.58
CA SER A 344 2.26 -3.48 2.98
C SER A 344 1.96 -2.62 4.20
N VAL A 345 0.93 -1.79 4.09
CA VAL A 345 0.37 -1.04 5.20
C VAL A 345 -0.74 -1.91 5.81
N ASN A 346 -0.62 -2.24 7.09
CA ASN A 346 -1.60 -3.07 7.77
C ASN A 346 -2.93 -2.33 7.88
N VAL A 347 -3.98 -2.88 7.24
CA VAL A 347 -5.36 -2.38 7.34
C VAL A 347 -6.19 -3.40 8.10
N GLN A 348 -6.71 -3.00 9.24
CA GLN A 348 -7.63 -3.79 10.04
C GLN A 348 -9.05 -3.58 9.52
N VAL A 349 -9.75 -4.66 9.16
CA VAL A 349 -11.13 -4.64 8.68
C VAL A 349 -12.02 -5.37 9.68
N SER A 350 -13.10 -4.73 10.10
CA SER A 350 -14.07 -5.28 11.05
C SER A 350 -15.49 -5.13 10.51
N TYR A 351 -16.23 -6.24 10.47
CA TYR A 351 -17.63 -6.24 10.04
C TYR A 351 -18.53 -5.79 11.19
N ASN A 352 -19.40 -4.80 10.93
CA ASN A 352 -20.24 -4.21 11.97
C ASN A 352 -21.57 -4.97 12.21
N GLY A 353 -21.87 -6.00 11.41
CA GLY A 353 -23.10 -6.81 11.56
C GLY A 353 -24.33 -6.23 10.89
N ASP A 354 -24.25 -5.00 10.36
CA ASP A 354 -25.35 -4.33 9.67
C ASP A 354 -25.17 -4.31 8.16
N GLY A 355 -24.04 -4.78 7.60
CA GLY A 355 -23.68 -4.65 6.19
C GLY A 355 -22.66 -3.53 5.91
N THR A 356 -22.13 -2.90 6.96
CA THR A 356 -20.99 -1.98 6.88
C THR A 356 -19.73 -2.60 7.50
N TYR A 357 -18.58 -2.09 7.08
CA TYR A 357 -17.26 -2.51 7.56
C TYR A 357 -16.47 -1.29 8.04
N THR A 358 -15.92 -1.37 9.24
CA THR A 358 -14.98 -0.38 9.77
C THR A 358 -13.56 -0.79 9.43
N CYS A 359 -12.84 0.08 8.72
CA CYS A 359 -11.46 -0.10 8.30
C CYS A 359 -10.55 0.87 9.05
N GLN A 360 -9.38 0.40 9.52
CA GLN A 360 -8.45 1.20 10.31
C GLN A 360 -7.00 0.93 9.91
N TYR A 361 -6.17 1.98 9.87
CA TYR A 361 -4.74 1.86 9.59
C TYR A 361 -3.96 3.02 10.20
N THR A 362 -2.64 2.87 10.35
CA THR A 362 -1.76 3.91 10.92
C THR A 362 -0.57 4.13 9.98
N PRO A 363 -0.54 5.24 9.21
CA PRO A 363 0.61 5.56 8.37
C PRO A 363 1.85 5.80 9.23
N GLN A 364 2.97 5.19 8.87
CA GLN A 364 4.22 5.27 9.66
C GLN A 364 5.22 6.30 9.13
N THR A 365 5.02 6.76 7.90
CA THR A 365 5.92 7.67 7.20
C THR A 365 5.09 8.70 6.43
N LEU A 366 5.75 9.76 5.96
CA LEU A 366 5.15 10.76 5.06
C LEU A 366 5.06 10.28 3.60
N LEU A 367 5.42 9.01 3.34
CA LEU A 367 5.26 8.43 2.02
C LEU A 367 3.77 8.26 1.71
N TYR A 368 3.41 8.54 0.47
CA TYR A 368 2.06 8.27 0.03
C TYR A 368 1.80 6.78 -0.07
N HIS A 369 0.53 6.40 0.09
CA HIS A 369 0.11 5.01 -0.03
C HIS A 369 -1.22 4.91 -0.77
N TRP A 370 -1.47 3.76 -1.37
CA TRP A 370 -2.74 3.43 -2.02
C TRP A 370 -3.51 2.46 -1.17
N ILE A 371 -4.79 2.74 -1.01
CA ILE A 371 -5.76 1.83 -0.41
C ILE A 371 -6.61 1.25 -1.54
N PHE A 372 -6.51 -0.06 -1.72
CA PHE A 372 -7.33 -0.83 -2.65
C PHE A 372 -8.52 -1.39 -1.90
N ILE A 373 -9.72 -1.05 -2.37
CA ILE A 373 -10.97 -1.62 -1.88
C ILE A 373 -11.62 -2.39 -3.02
N ASN A 374 -11.84 -3.68 -2.81
CA ASN A 374 -12.39 -4.61 -3.79
C ASN A 374 -13.60 -5.34 -3.21
N PHE A 375 -14.66 -5.46 -4.01
CA PHE A 375 -15.85 -6.22 -3.69
C PHE A 375 -16.09 -7.27 -4.77
N GLY A 376 -15.98 -8.56 -4.40
CA GLY A 376 -16.06 -9.66 -5.36
C GLY A 376 -14.96 -9.61 -6.44
N SER A 377 -13.74 -9.25 -6.05
CA SER A 377 -12.58 -9.06 -6.96
C SER A 377 -12.74 -7.94 -7.99
N VAL A 378 -13.71 -7.03 -7.78
CA VAL A 378 -13.88 -5.81 -8.58
C VAL A 378 -13.57 -4.60 -7.71
N ALA A 379 -12.75 -3.69 -8.22
CA ALA A 379 -12.50 -2.41 -7.56
C ALA A 379 -13.82 -1.63 -7.41
N ILE A 380 -14.10 -1.13 -6.22
CA ILE A 380 -15.26 -0.27 -5.99
C ILE A 380 -15.03 1.12 -6.64
N PRO A 381 -16.06 1.97 -6.78
CA PRO A 381 -15.86 3.34 -7.27
C PRO A 381 -14.78 4.09 -6.48
N ASN A 382 -13.96 4.86 -7.18
CA ASN A 382 -12.82 5.65 -6.67
C ASN A 382 -11.63 4.85 -6.12
N SER A 383 -11.74 3.52 -5.98
CA SER A 383 -10.58 2.66 -5.70
C SER A 383 -9.65 2.61 -6.93
N PRO A 384 -8.32 2.73 -6.75
CA PRO A 384 -7.62 2.92 -5.48
C PRO A 384 -7.67 4.37 -4.96
N PHE A 385 -7.71 4.49 -3.63
CA PHE A 385 -7.61 5.78 -2.94
C PHE A 385 -6.14 6.08 -2.66
N GLN A 386 -5.66 7.23 -3.15
CA GLN A 386 -4.29 7.69 -2.88
C GLN A 386 -4.30 8.64 -1.68
N ILE A 387 -3.49 8.33 -0.67
CA ILE A 387 -3.43 9.04 0.60
C ILE A 387 -2.05 9.64 0.79
N TRP A 388 -2.00 10.90 1.16
CA TRP A 388 -0.78 11.65 1.46
C TRP A 388 -0.74 12.04 2.94
N PRO A 389 -0.04 11.25 3.77
CA PRO A 389 0.11 11.56 5.18
C PRO A 389 0.82 12.89 5.43
N ILE A 390 0.50 13.49 6.57
CA ILE A 390 1.06 14.74 7.04
C ILE A 390 1.65 14.62 8.45
N ASP A 391 2.52 15.56 8.79
CA ASP A 391 3.03 15.75 10.15
C ASP A 391 2.95 17.25 10.52
N PRO A 392 1.84 17.71 11.14
CA PRO A 392 1.70 19.09 11.58
C PRO A 392 2.80 19.55 12.56
N SER A 393 3.50 18.63 13.25
CA SER A 393 4.58 18.98 14.18
C SER A 393 5.85 19.48 13.48
N LYS A 394 5.97 19.22 12.18
CA LYS A 394 7.06 19.68 11.32
C LYS A 394 6.83 21.07 10.73
N VAL A 395 5.70 21.70 11.04
CA VAL A 395 5.43 23.08 10.64
C VAL A 395 6.09 24.03 11.64
N HIS A 396 6.94 24.92 11.13
CA HIS A 396 7.68 25.90 11.92
C HIS A 396 7.18 27.31 11.62
N VAL A 397 6.95 28.10 12.68
CA VAL A 397 6.51 29.49 12.55
C VAL A 397 7.55 30.41 13.20
N TYR A 398 8.08 31.37 12.46
CA TYR A 398 9.16 32.25 12.92
C TYR A 398 9.11 33.63 12.26
N GLY A 399 9.79 34.62 12.84
CA GLY A 399 9.90 35.98 12.30
C GLY A 399 9.36 37.08 13.24
N PRO A 400 9.59 38.36 12.89
CA PRO A 400 9.35 39.49 13.79
C PRO A 400 7.88 39.66 14.18
N GLY A 401 6.93 39.19 13.37
CA GLY A 401 5.49 39.26 13.62
C GLY A 401 4.97 38.26 14.65
N VAL A 402 5.79 37.29 15.08
CA VAL A 402 5.46 36.28 16.09
C VAL A 402 6.45 36.24 17.26
N GLU A 403 7.65 36.82 17.10
CA GLU A 403 8.73 36.74 18.10
C GLU A 403 8.82 37.94 19.06
N ARG A 404 8.84 39.19 18.58
CA ARG A 404 8.93 40.42 19.42
C ARG A 404 8.92 41.74 18.62
N ASP A 405 8.76 42.85 19.34
CA ASP A 405 8.83 44.24 18.84
C ASP A 405 7.70 44.64 17.88
N VAL A 406 6.58 43.92 17.95
CA VAL A 406 5.38 44.24 17.18
C VAL A 406 4.73 45.49 17.75
N LYS A 407 4.53 46.51 16.91
CA LYS A 407 4.00 47.82 17.29
C LYS A 407 2.77 48.14 16.48
N ILE A 408 1.83 48.84 17.11
CA ILE A 408 0.65 49.36 16.41
C ILE A 408 1.07 50.18 15.18
N ASN A 409 0.33 50.01 14.09
CA ASN A 409 0.50 50.69 12.81
C ASN A 409 1.84 50.45 12.09
N ASN A 410 2.67 49.53 12.54
CA ASN A 410 3.86 49.10 11.82
C ASN A 410 3.56 47.80 11.07
N LEU A 411 3.97 47.74 9.79
CA LEU A 411 3.96 46.49 9.04
C LEU A 411 4.94 45.50 9.70
N THR A 412 4.48 44.30 9.98
CA THR A 412 5.32 43.19 10.43
C THR A 412 5.03 41.94 9.61
N HIS A 413 5.88 40.92 9.75
CA HIS A 413 5.74 39.68 9.00
C HIS A 413 6.25 38.48 9.79
N PHE A 414 5.77 37.30 9.43
CA PHE A 414 6.30 36.03 9.89
C PHE A 414 6.26 35.01 8.76
N PHE A 415 6.97 33.91 8.95
CA PHE A 415 7.10 32.81 8.02
C PHE A 415 6.43 31.58 8.60
N VAL A 416 5.80 30.79 7.73
CA VAL A 416 5.29 29.45 8.02
C VAL A 416 6.01 28.48 7.08
N ASP A 417 6.95 27.70 7.62
CA ASP A 417 7.73 26.70 6.89
C ASP A 417 7.16 25.31 7.16
N TYR A 418 6.70 24.64 6.11
CA TYR A 418 6.08 23.31 6.19
C TYR A 418 6.74 22.31 5.22
N LYS A 419 7.99 22.55 4.83
CA LYS A 419 8.75 21.69 3.90
C LYS A 419 8.73 20.22 4.29
N GLU A 420 8.90 19.94 5.58
CA GLU A 420 9.00 18.59 6.15
C GLU A 420 7.65 18.03 6.64
N ALA A 421 6.56 18.79 6.53
CA ALA A 421 5.26 18.38 7.09
C ALA A 421 4.42 17.49 6.14
N GLY A 422 4.91 17.24 4.93
CA GLY A 422 4.15 16.58 3.87
C GLY A 422 3.34 17.58 3.02
N PRO A 423 2.53 17.09 2.07
CA PRO A 423 1.68 17.95 1.25
C PRO A 423 0.45 18.41 2.05
N GLY A 424 0.13 19.70 1.99
CA GLY A 424 -1.01 20.21 2.73
C GLY A 424 -1.23 21.70 2.58
N ASN A 425 -2.39 22.15 3.05
CA ASN A 425 -2.78 23.55 3.03
C ASN A 425 -2.56 24.18 4.41
N ILE A 426 -2.12 25.45 4.42
CA ILE A 426 -1.98 26.26 5.62
C ILE A 426 -3.18 27.21 5.72
N LEU A 427 -3.80 27.27 6.89
CA LEU A 427 -4.79 28.28 7.26
C LEU A 427 -4.24 29.11 8.40
N VAL A 428 -4.34 30.44 8.28
CA VAL A 428 -3.92 31.38 9.33
C VAL A 428 -5.07 32.29 9.70
N VAL A 429 -5.30 32.45 11.00
CA VAL A 429 -6.27 33.39 11.55
C VAL A 429 -5.57 34.27 12.57
N ILE A 430 -5.62 35.59 12.39
CA ILE A 430 -5.04 36.56 13.32
C ILE A 430 -6.19 37.30 14.00
N LYS A 431 -6.23 37.27 15.33
CA LYS A 431 -7.21 37.99 16.15
C LYS A 431 -6.53 39.00 17.05
N ASP A 432 -7.12 40.19 17.18
CA ASP A 432 -6.64 41.21 18.10
C ASP A 432 -7.02 40.92 19.56
N ALA A 433 -6.65 41.84 20.46
CA ALA A 433 -6.95 41.75 21.89
C ALA A 433 -8.46 41.70 22.21
N TYR A 434 -9.33 42.11 21.28
CA TYR A 434 -10.78 42.07 21.40
C TYR A 434 -11.41 40.92 20.61
N ARG A 435 -10.58 39.97 20.13
CA ARG A 435 -10.98 38.82 19.30
C ARG A 435 -11.54 39.19 17.93
N GLN A 436 -11.26 40.39 17.42
CA GLN A 436 -11.63 40.79 16.06
C GLN A 436 -10.56 40.35 15.07
N ASP A 437 -10.99 39.97 13.87
CA ASP A 437 -10.07 39.48 12.84
C ASP A 437 -9.18 40.62 12.32
N VAL A 438 -7.89 40.34 12.24
CA VAL A 438 -6.87 41.23 11.69
C VAL A 438 -6.53 40.75 10.28
N SER A 439 -6.73 41.62 9.30
CA SER A 439 -6.37 41.33 7.92
C SER A 439 -4.86 41.16 7.75
N TYR A 440 -4.48 40.21 6.90
CA TYR A 440 -3.10 39.91 6.54
C TYR A 440 -3.00 39.65 5.04
N ASN A 441 -1.77 39.72 4.51
CA ASN A 441 -1.44 39.39 3.13
C ASN A 441 -0.45 38.23 3.09
N ILE A 442 -0.58 37.36 2.09
CA ILE A 442 0.41 36.33 1.76
C ILE A 442 1.28 36.87 0.62
N VAL A 443 2.59 36.98 0.85
CA VAL A 443 3.51 37.66 -0.09
C VAL A 443 4.26 36.69 -0.99
N CYS A 444 4.53 35.47 -0.52
CA CYS A 444 5.24 34.46 -1.30
C CYS A 444 4.94 33.07 -0.76
N ASP A 445 4.83 32.09 -1.66
CA ASP A 445 4.92 30.64 -1.42
C ASP A 445 6.03 30.10 -2.32
N GLN A 446 7.27 30.21 -1.84
CA GLN A 446 8.43 29.61 -2.52
C GLN A 446 8.95 28.50 -1.65
N ASP A 447 9.13 27.32 -2.27
CA ASP A 447 9.63 26.13 -1.62
C ASP A 447 8.85 25.73 -0.34
N ARG A 448 7.52 25.87 -0.30
CA ARG A 448 6.68 25.56 0.87
C ARG A 448 7.00 26.41 2.11
N ILE A 449 7.27 27.68 1.88
CA ILE A 449 7.40 28.70 2.93
C ILE A 449 6.45 29.85 2.60
N PHE A 450 5.45 30.05 3.45
CA PHE A 450 4.55 31.20 3.36
C PHE A 450 5.13 32.39 4.13
N ARG A 451 5.26 33.55 3.48
CA ARG A 451 5.47 34.82 4.18
C ARG A 451 4.14 35.53 4.39
N ILE A 452 3.78 35.75 5.64
CA ILE A 452 2.54 36.40 6.06
C ILE A 452 2.86 37.78 6.60
N GLU A 453 2.21 38.81 6.07
CA GLU A 453 2.37 40.19 6.49
C GLU A 453 1.08 40.75 7.07
N TYR A 454 1.15 41.40 8.23
CA TYR A 454 0.00 42.04 8.86
C TYR A 454 0.39 43.35 9.55
N THR A 455 -0.60 44.21 9.78
CA THR A 455 -0.40 45.49 10.48
C THR A 455 -1.39 45.58 11.64
N PRO A 456 -0.96 45.37 12.89
CA PRO A 456 -1.86 45.46 14.03
C PRO A 456 -2.27 46.91 14.28
N LYS A 457 -3.55 47.12 14.59
CA LYS A 457 -4.14 48.45 14.77
C LYS A 457 -4.38 48.82 16.23
N LEU A 458 -4.51 47.80 17.09
CA LEU A 458 -4.77 47.96 18.51
C LEU A 458 -3.60 47.42 19.33
N PRO A 459 -3.31 48.00 20.51
CA PRO A 459 -2.33 47.44 21.43
C PRO A 459 -2.91 46.24 22.20
N GLY A 460 -2.03 45.43 22.77
CA GLY A 460 -2.39 44.26 23.58
C GLY A 460 -2.17 42.92 22.89
N VAL A 461 -2.54 41.83 23.56
CA VAL A 461 -2.25 40.46 23.13
C VAL A 461 -3.09 40.07 21.91
N HIS A 462 -2.42 39.82 20.79
CA HIS A 462 -3.01 39.24 19.59
C HIS A 462 -2.81 37.72 19.60
N PHE A 463 -3.72 36.99 18.97
CA PHE A 463 -3.70 35.54 18.84
C PHE A 463 -3.55 35.18 17.38
N ILE A 464 -2.51 34.41 17.04
CA ILE A 464 -2.29 33.90 15.70
C ILE A 464 -2.51 32.38 15.75
N ASN A 465 -3.57 31.92 15.14
CA ASN A 465 -3.85 30.50 14.95
C ASN A 465 -3.30 30.05 13.60
N VAL A 466 -2.56 28.96 13.59
CA VAL A 466 -2.02 28.34 12.38
C VAL A 466 -2.46 26.89 12.35
N LEU A 467 -3.16 26.51 11.28
CA LEU A 467 -3.62 25.14 11.03
C LEU A 467 -2.94 24.61 9.77
N PHE A 468 -2.60 23.32 9.78
CA PHE A 468 -2.11 22.58 8.64
C PHE A 468 -3.06 21.42 8.34
N CYS A 469 -3.71 21.45 7.17
CA CYS A 469 -4.81 20.55 6.80
C CYS A 469 -5.85 20.41 7.94
N ASP A 470 -6.35 21.54 8.43
CA ASP A 470 -7.33 21.62 9.53
C ASP A 470 -6.86 21.13 10.91
N HIS A 471 -5.58 20.76 11.05
CA HIS A 471 -4.98 20.41 12.33
C HIS A 471 -4.16 21.56 12.90
N GLU A 472 -4.39 21.91 14.16
CA GLU A 472 -3.62 22.95 14.84
C GLU A 472 -2.16 22.49 15.05
N ILE A 473 -1.20 23.34 14.68
CA ILE A 473 0.23 23.04 14.88
C ILE A 473 0.61 23.19 16.36
N PRO A 474 1.67 22.54 16.86
CA PRO A 474 1.97 22.51 18.30
C PRO A 474 2.15 23.88 18.98
N ILE A 475 2.67 24.89 18.28
CA ILE A 475 2.90 26.24 18.83
C ILE A 475 1.65 27.15 18.74
N SER A 476 0.61 26.72 18.03
CA SER A 476 -0.64 27.47 17.90
C SER A 476 -1.56 27.19 19.11
N PRO A 477 -2.30 28.20 19.62
CA PRO A 477 -2.28 29.60 19.20
C PRO A 477 -1.05 30.35 19.72
N ILE A 478 -0.43 31.14 18.84
CA ILE A 478 0.71 32.01 19.17
C ILE A 478 0.18 33.32 19.76
N GLN A 479 0.70 33.72 20.93
CA GLN A 479 0.36 34.97 21.57
C GLN A 479 1.42 36.04 21.27
N VAL A 480 0.99 37.19 20.76
CA VAL A 480 1.88 38.31 20.40
C VAL A 480 1.46 39.56 21.14
N ASP A 481 2.33 40.09 22.01
CA ASP A 481 2.09 41.36 22.68
C ASP A 481 2.38 42.53 21.73
N VAL A 482 1.35 43.30 21.37
CA VAL A 482 1.49 44.47 20.51
C VAL A 482 1.64 45.73 21.34
N GLU A 483 2.84 46.31 21.30
CA GLU A 483 3.15 47.51 22.07
C GLU A 483 2.47 48.75 21.48
N SER A 484 1.93 49.59 22.37
CA SER A 484 1.63 50.99 22.05
C SER A 484 2.92 51.75 21.72
N ARG A 485 2.83 52.77 20.86
CA ARG A 485 3.96 53.62 20.49
C ARG A 485 4.45 54.38 21.75
N LYS A 486 5.46 53.86 22.46
CA LYS A 486 6.06 54.55 23.61
C LYS A 486 6.68 55.90 23.19
N PRO A 487 6.55 56.97 24.00
CA PRO A 487 7.14 58.28 23.70
C PRO A 487 8.67 58.22 23.72
N LEU A 488 9.28 59.17 23.01
CA LEU A 488 10.68 59.23 22.56
C LEU A 488 11.78 59.21 23.66
N TRP A 489 11.45 59.00 24.93
CA TRP A 489 12.42 58.97 26.02
C TRP A 489 12.08 57.87 27.03
N SER A 490 12.79 56.75 26.94
CA SER A 490 12.86 55.72 27.98
C SER A 490 14.35 55.43 28.22
N PRO A 491 14.85 55.40 29.46
CA PRO A 491 16.24 55.01 29.72
C PRO A 491 16.46 53.59 29.17
N LYS A 492 17.55 53.43 28.40
CA LYS A 492 17.88 52.21 27.69
C LYS A 492 18.14 51.10 28.71
N GLN A 493 17.15 50.23 28.95
CA GLN A 493 17.33 49.06 29.82
C GLN A 493 18.46 48.17 29.26
N PRO A 494 19.28 47.54 30.12
CA PRO A 494 20.31 46.61 29.68
C PRO A 494 19.66 45.46 28.90
N LYS A 495 20.19 45.19 27.70
CA LYS A 495 19.70 44.11 26.83
C LYS A 495 20.31 42.79 27.30
N ILE A 496 19.68 42.17 28.30
CA ILE A 496 20.04 40.82 28.75
C ILE A 496 19.54 39.81 27.72
N ARG A 497 20.39 38.85 27.35
CA ARG A 497 20.07 37.79 26.39
C ARG A 497 20.56 36.46 26.93
N ALA A 498 19.79 35.39 26.74
CA ALA A 498 20.27 34.04 26.95
C ALA A 498 20.35 33.33 25.59
N TYR A 499 21.43 32.58 25.35
CA TYR A 499 21.61 31.81 24.13
C TYR A 499 22.45 30.56 24.40
N GLY A 500 22.20 29.50 23.64
CA GLY A 500 22.91 28.23 23.76
C GLY A 500 22.00 27.05 23.46
N PRO A 501 22.56 25.87 23.16
CA PRO A 501 21.79 24.69 22.79
C PRO A 501 20.84 24.24 23.91
N GLY A 502 21.23 24.43 25.18
CA GLY A 502 20.41 24.10 26.33
C GLY A 502 19.16 24.99 26.54
N LEU A 503 18.84 25.92 25.64
CA LEU A 503 17.58 26.68 25.65
C LEU A 503 16.57 26.17 24.62
N SER A 504 16.90 25.15 23.84
CA SER A 504 15.99 24.60 22.81
C SER A 504 15.85 23.09 22.88
N ARG A 505 16.95 22.34 23.06
CA ARG A 505 16.91 20.88 23.08
C ARG A 505 17.98 20.30 24.00
N GLY A 506 17.68 19.15 24.61
CA GLY A 506 18.62 18.39 25.41
C GLY A 506 18.43 16.89 25.26
N THR A 507 19.32 16.14 25.87
CA THR A 507 19.27 14.67 25.90
C THR A 507 19.33 14.21 27.35
N VAL A 508 18.57 13.17 27.70
CA VAL A 508 18.61 12.60 29.05
C VAL A 508 20.05 12.22 29.43
N ASN A 509 20.47 12.59 30.64
CA ASN A 509 21.80 12.39 31.22
C ASN A 509 22.98 13.13 30.57
N GLU A 510 22.77 13.89 29.50
CA GLU A 510 23.80 14.74 28.89
C GLU A 510 23.76 16.17 29.47
N PRO A 511 24.91 16.87 29.57
CA PRO A 511 24.92 18.27 29.99
C PRO A 511 24.28 19.16 28.92
N ALA A 512 23.28 19.94 29.33
CA ALA A 512 22.70 21.00 28.51
C ALA A 512 23.15 22.36 29.04
N ASN A 513 23.78 23.17 28.20
CA ASN A 513 24.37 24.45 28.61
C ASN A 513 23.84 25.65 27.80
N PHE A 514 23.77 26.79 28.47
CA PHE A 514 23.49 28.08 27.85
C PHE A 514 24.22 29.22 28.56
N ILE A 515 24.44 30.30 27.84
CA ILE A 515 25.15 31.50 28.30
C ILE A 515 24.14 32.63 28.44
N ILE A 516 24.31 33.45 29.48
CA ILE A 516 23.55 34.68 29.65
C ILE A 516 24.49 35.86 29.41
N ASP A 517 24.25 36.60 28.34
CA ASP A 517 24.94 37.83 28.02
C ASP A 517 24.24 39.01 28.71
N THR A 518 24.98 39.60 29.64
CA THR A 518 24.55 40.74 30.47
C THR A 518 24.97 42.09 29.90
N ASN A 519 25.69 42.14 28.76
CA ASN A 519 26.19 43.39 28.14
C ASN A 519 26.92 44.33 29.12
N ASP A 520 27.96 43.81 29.81
CA ASP A 520 28.84 44.57 30.73
C ASP A 520 28.14 45.27 31.92
N ALA A 521 26.94 44.83 32.27
CA ALA A 521 26.31 45.29 33.51
C ALA A 521 26.83 44.47 34.70
N ASP A 522 27.56 45.16 35.58
CA ASP A 522 28.07 44.60 36.83
C ASP A 522 26.92 44.28 37.81
N ASN A 523 27.04 43.16 38.54
CA ASN A 523 26.13 42.76 39.63
C ASN A 523 24.63 42.66 39.25
N ILE A 524 24.31 42.01 38.12
CA ILE A 524 22.92 41.64 37.81
C ILE A 524 22.48 40.44 38.65
N GLN A 525 21.41 40.60 39.44
CA GLN A 525 20.71 39.49 40.07
C GLN A 525 19.69 38.89 39.08
N LEU A 526 19.87 37.62 38.71
CA LEU A 526 18.96 36.85 37.87
C LEU A 526 18.27 35.78 38.70
N ASP A 527 16.97 35.57 38.45
CA ASP A 527 16.22 34.45 39.00
C ASP A 527 16.03 33.40 37.89
N ILE A 528 16.61 32.22 38.08
CA ILE A 528 16.61 31.14 37.09
C ILE A 528 15.92 29.93 37.70
N LYS A 529 14.85 29.48 37.05
CA LYS A 529 14.06 28.32 37.48
C LYS A 529 13.78 27.40 36.30
N ILE A 530 14.19 26.15 36.41
CA ILE A 530 13.88 25.12 35.42
C ILE A 530 12.77 24.23 36.00
N GLU A 531 11.63 24.19 35.30
CA GLU A 531 10.47 23.38 35.66
C GLU A 531 10.27 22.28 34.62
N GLY A 532 9.94 21.06 35.03
CA GLY A 532 9.72 19.96 34.11
C GLY A 532 9.43 18.64 34.81
N PRO A 533 9.45 17.52 34.08
CA PRO A 533 9.06 16.20 34.58
C PRO A 533 9.97 15.65 35.69
N SER A 534 11.16 16.24 35.91
CA SER A 534 12.03 15.88 37.03
C SER A 534 12.71 17.12 37.62
N ALA A 535 13.04 17.05 38.92
CA ALA A 535 13.87 18.05 39.56
C ALA A 535 15.31 17.90 39.08
N LEU A 536 15.95 19.01 38.71
CA LEU A 536 17.29 19.03 38.12
C LEU A 536 18.24 19.85 38.99
N THR A 537 19.51 19.47 38.98
CA THR A 537 20.58 20.31 39.51
C THR A 537 21.02 21.30 38.45
N ILE A 538 21.07 22.57 38.82
CA ILE A 538 21.60 23.66 37.99
C ILE A 538 23.00 23.98 38.52
N ASP A 539 24.00 23.93 37.64
CA ASP A 539 25.35 24.42 37.89
C ASP A 539 25.51 25.79 37.24
N PHE A 540 25.90 26.78 38.04
CA PHE A 540 26.07 28.16 37.62
C PHE A 540 27.54 28.54 37.78
N GLN A 541 28.19 28.83 36.67
CA GLN A 541 29.61 29.20 36.63
C GLN A 541 29.83 30.41 35.73
N TYR A 542 30.98 31.07 35.90
CA TYR A 542 31.45 32.06 34.93
C TYR A 542 32.43 31.37 33.98
N ASN A 543 32.24 31.57 32.68
CA ASN A 543 33.20 31.06 31.70
C ASN A 543 34.51 31.89 31.68
N ASP A 544 35.50 31.46 30.90
CA ASP A 544 36.82 32.10 30.79
C ASP A 544 36.76 33.59 30.33
N TYR A 545 35.60 34.03 29.81
CA TYR A 545 35.33 35.40 29.39
C TYR A 545 34.51 36.20 30.42
N GLY A 546 34.34 35.68 31.63
CA GLY A 546 33.60 36.34 32.71
C GLY A 546 32.10 36.41 32.49
N ARG A 547 31.52 35.59 31.60
CA ARG A 547 30.07 35.56 31.34
C ARG A 547 29.37 34.45 32.13
N PRO A 548 28.17 34.71 32.68
CA PRO A 548 27.34 33.68 33.28
C PRO A 548 27.04 32.53 32.32
N GLN A 549 27.36 31.31 32.73
CA GLN A 549 27.06 30.07 32.05
C GLN A 549 26.28 29.15 32.99
N VAL A 550 25.18 28.63 32.48
CA VAL A 550 24.31 27.70 33.18
C VAL A 550 24.41 26.34 32.52
N THR A 551 24.64 25.30 33.32
CA THR A 551 24.62 23.90 32.88
C THR A 551 23.61 23.14 33.72
N TYR A 552 22.77 22.31 33.10
CA TYR A 552 21.86 21.42 33.80
C TYR A 552 21.85 20.02 33.19
N TYR A 553 21.41 19.03 33.98
CA TYR A 553 21.45 17.62 33.62
C TYR A 553 20.05 17.00 33.71
N PRO A 554 19.27 16.96 32.62
CA PRO A 554 17.93 16.40 32.66
C PRO A 554 17.97 14.89 32.87
N LYS A 555 17.19 14.39 33.83
CA LYS A 555 17.16 12.96 34.18
C LYS A 555 15.98 12.20 33.58
N VAL A 556 14.96 12.93 33.13
CA VAL A 556 13.73 12.38 32.54
C VAL A 556 13.46 13.11 31.25
N ALA A 557 13.07 12.38 30.21
CA ALA A 557 12.68 12.98 28.94
C ALA A 557 11.33 13.71 29.04
N GLY A 558 11.10 14.63 28.12
CA GLY A 558 9.89 15.45 28.08
C GLY A 558 10.20 16.93 28.09
N ASN A 559 9.15 17.73 28.30
CA ASN A 559 9.20 19.18 28.13
C ASN A 559 9.64 19.87 29.43
N TYR A 560 10.65 20.73 29.33
CA TYR A 560 11.13 21.59 30.40
C TYR A 560 10.91 23.06 30.04
N ASN A 561 10.63 23.89 31.04
CA ASN A 561 10.49 25.33 30.91
C ASN A 561 11.58 26.02 31.72
N ILE A 562 12.45 26.76 31.04
CA ILE A 562 13.52 27.54 31.66
C ILE A 562 13.05 28.99 31.82
N ASN A 563 12.73 29.36 33.05
CA ASN A 563 12.38 30.71 33.45
C ASN A 563 13.65 31.47 33.82
N ILE A 564 13.86 32.63 33.22
CA ILE A 564 14.97 33.55 33.51
C ILE A 564 14.36 34.93 33.68
N LEU A 565 14.37 35.43 34.91
CA LEU A 565 13.82 36.73 35.26
C LEU A 565 14.93 37.70 35.64
N TYR A 566 14.79 38.94 35.18
CA TYR A 566 15.58 40.08 35.58
C TYR A 566 14.67 41.16 36.16
N ALA A 567 14.98 41.64 37.37
CA ALA A 567 14.17 42.61 38.10
C ALA A 567 12.67 42.21 38.17
N GLY A 568 12.41 40.91 38.36
CA GLY A 568 11.06 40.34 38.43
C GLY A 568 10.32 40.20 37.10
N LYS A 569 10.98 40.39 35.95
CA LYS A 569 10.38 40.24 34.62
C LYS A 569 11.17 39.25 33.76
N HIS A 570 10.49 38.47 32.93
CA HIS A 570 11.15 37.58 31.98
C HIS A 570 12.07 38.35 31.04
N ILE A 571 13.28 37.81 30.83
CA ILE A 571 14.15 38.29 29.75
C ILE A 571 13.56 37.87 28.40
N PRO A 572 13.97 38.51 27.28
CA PRO A 572 13.51 38.11 25.95
C PRO A 572 13.79 36.62 25.66
N GLY A 573 12.74 35.89 25.29
CA GLY A 573 12.79 34.45 25.02
C GLY A 573 12.43 33.56 26.23
N SER A 574 12.33 34.11 27.43
CA SER A 574 11.89 33.37 28.61
C SER A 574 10.37 33.44 28.78
N PRO A 575 9.69 32.35 29.20
CA PRO A 575 10.24 31.01 29.45
C PRO A 575 10.69 30.32 28.16
N PHE A 576 11.85 29.65 28.22
CA PHE A 576 12.36 28.85 27.10
C PHE A 576 11.82 27.42 27.22
N ALA A 577 11.05 26.99 26.23
CA ALA A 577 10.58 25.62 26.13
C ALA A 577 11.70 24.74 25.57
N VAL A 578 12.10 23.72 26.32
CA VAL A 578 13.16 22.78 25.96
C VAL A 578 12.60 21.37 25.88
N ILE A 579 12.83 20.71 24.75
CA ILE A 579 12.51 19.29 24.58
C ILE A 579 13.74 18.48 24.97
N VAL A 580 13.59 17.58 25.94
CA VAL A 580 14.63 16.62 26.30
C VAL A 580 14.26 15.24 25.75
N ASP A 581 15.09 14.72 24.87
CA ASP A 581 14.88 13.41 24.24
C ASP A 581 15.60 12.28 24.97
N LEU A 582 15.08 11.05 24.80
CA LEU A 582 15.78 9.82 25.19
C LEU A 582 16.86 9.51 24.15
N ASN A 583 18.10 9.27 24.60
CA ASN A 583 19.10 8.65 23.75
C ASN A 583 18.95 7.13 23.79
N ILE A 584 18.36 6.56 22.74
CA ILE A 584 18.15 5.11 22.61
C ILE A 584 19.17 4.43 21.69
N GLN A 585 20.17 5.17 21.17
CA GLN A 585 21.11 4.66 20.17
C GLN A 585 22.01 3.54 20.71
N ASP A 586 22.19 3.49 22.03
CA ASP A 586 22.98 2.46 22.71
C ASP A 586 22.14 1.29 23.22
N ILE A 587 20.84 1.21 22.90
CA ILE A 587 20.03 0.02 23.17
C ILE A 587 20.46 -1.09 22.21
N ARG A 588 20.74 -2.27 22.75
CA ARG A 588 21.21 -3.42 21.97
C ARG A 588 20.22 -4.56 22.06
N CYS A 589 19.88 -5.15 20.92
CA CYS A 589 19.17 -6.42 20.86
C CYS A 589 20.14 -7.52 20.46
N TYR A 590 20.15 -8.63 21.21
CA TYR A 590 21.00 -9.78 20.90
C TYR A 590 20.36 -11.08 21.39
N GLY A 591 20.66 -12.19 20.71
CA GLY A 591 20.16 -13.51 21.09
C GLY A 591 19.74 -14.34 19.87
N PRO A 592 19.53 -15.66 20.06
CA PRO A 592 19.26 -16.60 18.96
C PRO A 592 17.97 -16.29 18.20
N GLY A 593 16.96 -15.71 18.86
CA GLY A 593 15.69 -15.32 18.25
C GLY A 593 15.72 -14.12 17.31
N ILE A 594 16.87 -13.47 17.10
CA ILE A 594 17.01 -12.42 16.07
C ILE A 594 18.18 -12.72 15.11
N CYS A 595 18.76 -13.92 15.19
CA CYS A 595 19.78 -14.38 14.26
C CYS A 595 19.14 -14.83 12.94
N SER A 596 19.85 -14.63 11.82
CA SER A 596 19.41 -15.03 10.48
C SER A 596 19.36 -16.56 10.28
N MET A 597 19.98 -17.33 11.18
CA MET A 597 20.03 -18.79 11.15
C MET A 597 19.48 -19.37 12.46
N GLY A 598 18.57 -20.35 12.37
CA GLY A 598 18.16 -21.17 13.51
C GLY A 598 16.78 -20.91 14.11
N VAL A 599 15.92 -20.14 13.43
CA VAL A 599 14.52 -19.97 13.83
C VAL A 599 13.65 -21.01 13.12
N PHE A 600 13.04 -21.91 13.88
CA PHE A 600 12.26 -23.02 13.34
C PHE A 600 10.77 -22.86 13.57
N LEU A 601 9.99 -23.31 12.58
CA LEU A 601 8.54 -23.33 12.63
C LEU A 601 8.03 -24.07 13.87
N GLY A 602 7.14 -23.45 14.64
CA GLY A 602 6.47 -24.02 15.80
C GLY A 602 7.34 -24.16 17.06
N ARG A 603 8.57 -23.64 17.07
CA ARG A 603 9.46 -23.63 18.24
C ARG A 603 9.51 -22.26 18.91
N SER A 604 9.64 -22.25 20.23
CA SER A 604 9.88 -21.01 20.98
C SER A 604 11.31 -20.51 20.72
N ASN A 605 11.42 -19.21 20.45
CA ASN A 605 12.68 -18.50 20.26
C ASN A 605 12.75 -17.32 21.22
N GLU A 606 13.96 -16.95 21.63
CA GLU A 606 14.18 -15.88 22.59
C GLU A 606 15.35 -14.96 22.21
N PHE A 607 15.26 -13.69 22.60
CA PHE A 607 16.36 -12.74 22.53
C PHE A 607 16.23 -11.70 23.65
N THR A 608 17.30 -10.95 23.90
CA THR A 608 17.40 -9.93 24.95
C THR A 608 17.43 -8.54 24.34
N VAL A 609 16.69 -7.62 24.97
CA VAL A 609 16.79 -6.17 24.75
C VAL A 609 17.52 -5.58 25.95
N ASP A 610 18.76 -5.12 25.75
CA ASP A 610 19.59 -4.47 26.75
C ASP A 610 19.42 -2.96 26.65
N ALA A 611 18.66 -2.38 27.58
CA ALA A 611 18.42 -0.94 27.70
C ALA A 611 19.10 -0.34 28.95
N THR A 612 20.12 -1.02 29.47
CA THR A 612 20.88 -0.56 30.66
C THR A 612 21.60 0.77 30.45
N SER A 613 21.83 1.16 29.19
CA SER A 613 22.35 2.47 28.77
C SER A 613 21.36 3.62 28.99
N VAL A 614 20.05 3.33 29.00
CA VAL A 614 18.97 4.32 29.09
C VAL A 614 18.36 4.36 30.49
N THR A 615 18.17 3.20 31.12
CA THR A 615 17.65 3.09 32.49
C THR A 615 18.36 1.98 33.26
N ARG A 616 18.80 2.28 34.49
CA ARG A 616 19.31 1.29 35.45
C ARG A 616 18.23 0.79 36.42
N SER A 617 17.00 1.23 36.21
CA SER A 617 15.81 0.88 37.00
C SER A 617 14.76 0.22 36.10
N SER A 618 13.88 -0.60 36.67
CA SER A 618 12.82 -1.37 35.97
C SER A 618 11.71 -0.53 35.31
N SER A 619 11.97 0.74 34.98
CA SER A 619 10.96 1.75 34.64
C SER A 619 10.65 1.90 33.15
N GLY A 620 11.39 1.25 32.25
CA GLY A 620 11.20 1.36 30.81
C GLY A 620 10.14 0.40 30.25
N ARG A 621 9.54 0.77 29.12
CA ARG A 621 8.57 -0.05 28.39
C ARG A 621 9.17 -0.53 27.07
N VAL A 622 9.35 -1.85 26.94
CA VAL A 622 9.66 -2.51 25.67
C VAL A 622 8.40 -3.12 25.07
N GLU A 623 8.18 -2.89 23.78
CA GLU A 623 7.16 -3.60 23.00
C GLU A 623 7.83 -4.35 21.85
N CYS A 624 7.33 -5.55 21.56
CA CYS A 624 7.86 -6.38 20.49
C CYS A 624 6.74 -7.08 19.73
N LEU A 625 6.76 -6.96 18.40
CA LEU A 625 5.81 -7.53 17.47
C LEU A 625 6.51 -8.50 16.53
N LEU A 626 5.94 -9.69 16.39
CA LEU A 626 6.28 -10.65 15.34
C LEU A 626 5.30 -10.46 14.17
N ILE A 627 5.83 -10.24 12.98
CA ILE A 627 5.06 -10.11 11.73
C ILE A 627 5.44 -11.28 10.83
N SER A 628 4.47 -12.12 10.50
CA SER A 628 4.69 -13.26 9.61
C SER A 628 4.68 -12.87 8.12
N PRO A 629 5.13 -13.75 7.20
CA PRO A 629 5.13 -13.48 5.76
C PRO A 629 3.75 -13.13 5.20
N SER A 630 2.66 -13.70 5.74
CA SER A 630 1.28 -13.35 5.37
C SER A 630 0.80 -12.01 5.92
N GLY A 631 1.63 -11.30 6.69
CA GLY A 631 1.30 -10.02 7.33
C GLY A 631 0.56 -10.16 8.67
N ARG A 632 0.39 -11.37 9.19
CA ARG A 632 -0.20 -11.57 10.53
C ARG A 632 0.74 -11.02 11.60
N VAL A 633 0.19 -10.19 12.50
CA VAL A 633 0.94 -9.55 13.59
C VAL A 633 0.58 -10.22 14.91
N GLU A 634 1.60 -10.62 15.67
CA GLU A 634 1.46 -11.21 17.00
C GLU A 634 2.35 -10.48 18.01
N ASN A 635 1.84 -10.27 19.22
CA ASN A 635 2.65 -9.72 20.31
C ASN A 635 3.62 -10.79 20.82
N CYS A 636 4.89 -10.42 20.96
CA CYS A 636 5.87 -11.26 21.63
C CYS A 636 5.64 -11.21 23.16
N SER A 637 5.96 -12.30 23.85
CA SER A 637 6.00 -12.31 25.30
C SER A 637 7.25 -11.56 25.78
N ILE A 638 7.09 -10.66 26.76
CA ILE A 638 8.19 -9.83 27.26
C ILE A 638 8.24 -9.95 28.78
N GLN A 639 9.42 -10.27 29.31
CA GLN A 639 9.71 -10.29 30.73
C GLN A 639 10.73 -9.20 31.06
N ASN A 640 10.35 -8.26 31.94
CA ASN A 640 11.26 -7.25 32.47
C ASN A 640 12.09 -7.88 33.60
N MET A 641 13.42 -7.87 33.47
CA MET A 641 14.34 -8.50 34.42
C MET A 641 14.69 -7.59 35.61
N ALA A 642 14.11 -6.38 35.65
CA ALA A 642 14.28 -5.37 36.69
C ALA A 642 15.70 -4.82 36.88
N ASP A 643 16.61 -5.11 35.95
CA ASP A 643 17.99 -4.61 35.90
C ASP A 643 18.28 -3.70 34.70
N GLY A 644 17.24 -3.35 33.92
CA GLY A 644 17.35 -2.60 32.66
C GLY A 644 17.40 -3.49 31.41
N THR A 645 17.32 -4.81 31.56
CA THR A 645 17.20 -5.77 30.46
C THR A 645 15.80 -6.40 30.37
N TYR A 646 15.42 -6.79 29.16
CA TYR A 646 14.11 -7.40 28.85
C TYR A 646 14.32 -8.67 28.03
N GLN A 647 13.74 -9.78 28.49
CA GLN A 647 13.75 -11.05 27.75
C GLN A 647 12.49 -11.14 26.89
N VAL A 648 12.67 -11.31 25.59
CA VAL A 648 11.60 -11.39 24.60
C VAL A 648 11.51 -12.82 24.09
N GLN A 649 10.30 -13.37 24.01
CA GLN A 649 10.02 -14.73 23.56
C GLN A 649 8.88 -14.75 22.54
N TYR A 650 9.03 -15.53 21.46
CA TYR A 650 8.00 -15.70 20.43
C TYR A 650 8.06 -17.10 19.78
N THR A 651 6.96 -17.53 19.15
CA THR A 651 6.88 -18.81 18.42
C THR A 651 6.29 -18.56 17.03
N PRO A 652 7.05 -18.73 15.93
CA PRO A 652 6.52 -18.51 14.59
C PRO A 652 5.74 -19.72 14.09
N TYR A 653 4.55 -19.51 13.55
CA TYR A 653 3.68 -20.57 13.02
C TYR A 653 3.56 -20.57 11.49
N GLU A 654 4.29 -19.69 10.82
CA GLU A 654 4.35 -19.60 9.37
C GLU A 654 5.79 -19.83 8.87
N GLN A 655 5.95 -20.36 7.67
CA GLN A 655 7.25 -20.55 7.05
C GLN A 655 7.57 -19.34 6.16
N GLY A 656 8.80 -18.83 6.22
CA GLY A 656 9.26 -17.68 5.44
C GLY A 656 9.85 -16.57 6.32
N GLN A 657 10.19 -15.44 5.70
CA GLN A 657 10.81 -14.31 6.39
C GLN A 657 9.80 -13.60 7.31
N HIS A 658 10.07 -13.60 8.62
CA HIS A 658 9.32 -12.85 9.62
C HIS A 658 10.07 -11.56 9.96
N GLN A 659 9.32 -10.52 10.31
CA GLN A 659 9.86 -9.29 10.87
C GLN A 659 9.61 -9.26 12.38
N ILE A 660 10.63 -8.88 13.14
CA ILE A 660 10.54 -8.68 14.59
C ILE A 660 10.77 -7.20 14.83
N LYS A 661 9.69 -6.46 15.12
CA LYS A 661 9.76 -5.05 15.47
C LYS A 661 9.93 -4.93 16.97
N VAL A 662 10.96 -4.21 17.40
CA VAL A 662 11.22 -3.89 18.80
C VAL A 662 11.20 -2.37 18.97
N THR A 663 10.49 -1.90 19.99
CA THR A 663 10.46 -0.49 20.38
C THR A 663 10.73 -0.36 21.88
N TYR A 664 11.34 0.76 22.28
CA TYR A 664 11.54 1.16 23.66
C TYR A 664 10.90 2.55 23.84
N GLU A 665 9.96 2.69 24.77
CA GLU A 665 9.12 3.90 24.93
C GLU A 665 8.52 4.36 23.60
N TYR A 666 8.01 3.41 22.81
CA TYR A 666 7.39 3.62 21.49
C TYR A 666 8.32 4.08 20.36
N ILE A 667 9.63 4.17 20.62
CA ILE A 667 10.64 4.51 19.60
C ILE A 667 11.36 3.22 19.17
N SER A 668 11.51 3.01 17.87
CA SER A 668 12.25 1.84 17.33
C SER A 668 13.69 1.82 17.82
N VAL A 669 14.08 0.71 18.43
CA VAL A 669 15.46 0.50 18.87
C VAL A 669 16.38 0.28 17.64
N PRO A 670 17.68 0.60 17.75
CA PRO A 670 18.64 0.33 16.68
C PRO A 670 18.59 -1.13 16.18
N GLY A 671 18.53 -1.30 14.86
CA GLY A 671 18.44 -2.61 14.21
C GLY A 671 17.03 -3.18 14.05
N SER A 672 16.02 -2.55 14.65
CA SER A 672 14.60 -2.88 14.42
C SER A 672 14.11 -2.28 13.09
N PRO A 673 13.33 -3.01 12.26
CA PRO A 673 12.94 -4.40 12.43
C PRO A 673 14.09 -5.39 12.18
N PHE A 674 14.14 -6.45 12.97
CA PHE A 674 15.00 -7.61 12.71
C PHE A 674 14.30 -8.58 11.78
N TYR A 675 15.04 -9.18 10.85
CA TYR A 675 14.49 -10.16 9.89
C TYR A 675 15.01 -11.55 10.19
N VAL A 676 14.11 -12.51 10.37
CA VAL A 676 14.46 -13.92 10.59
C VAL A 676 13.77 -14.79 9.55
N ASN A 677 14.50 -15.75 8.97
CA ASN A 677 13.91 -16.69 8.02
C ASN A 677 13.46 -17.95 8.77
N VAL A 678 12.16 -18.19 8.83
CA VAL A 678 11.58 -19.34 9.52
C VAL A 678 11.49 -20.50 8.54
N ILE A 679 12.24 -21.57 8.82
CA ILE A 679 12.23 -22.79 8.02
C ILE A 679 11.54 -23.93 8.78
N ARG A 680 11.00 -24.90 8.03
CA ARG A 680 10.61 -26.18 8.62
C ARG A 680 11.86 -26.91 9.05
N ASP A 681 11.82 -27.44 10.27
CA ASP A 681 12.87 -28.30 10.77
C ASP A 681 13.06 -29.50 9.83
N CYS A 682 14.32 -29.90 9.61
CA CYS A 682 14.61 -31.18 9.00
C CYS A 682 14.42 -32.24 10.09
N ASP A 683 13.37 -33.05 9.98
CA ASP A 683 13.18 -34.21 10.86
C ASP A 683 14.43 -35.12 10.78
N PRO A 684 15.26 -35.21 11.84
CA PRO A 684 16.47 -36.03 11.82
C PRO A 684 16.15 -37.53 11.72
N PHE A 685 14.89 -37.94 11.86
CA PHE A 685 14.44 -39.32 11.66
C PHE A 685 14.03 -39.66 10.22
N ARG A 686 14.07 -38.69 9.28
CA ARG A 686 13.72 -38.89 7.86
C ARG A 686 14.91 -38.89 6.89
N VAL A 687 16.14 -38.86 7.41
CA VAL A 687 17.34 -39.00 6.58
C VAL A 687 17.58 -40.47 6.26
N ASN A 688 17.05 -40.95 5.13
CA ASN A 688 17.53 -42.19 4.52
C ASN A 688 18.88 -41.89 3.84
N ALA A 689 19.97 -42.31 4.47
CA ALA A 689 21.28 -42.33 3.83
C ALA A 689 21.26 -43.37 2.69
N ILE A 690 21.21 -42.91 1.45
CA ILE A 690 21.47 -43.76 0.28
C ILE A 690 22.98 -44.01 0.26
N ARG A 691 23.38 -45.25 0.54
CA ARG A 691 24.76 -45.73 0.41
C ARG A 691 25.02 -46.07 -1.05
N ASP A 692 25.38 -45.08 -1.87
CA ASP A 692 25.99 -45.35 -3.17
C ASP A 692 27.51 -45.49 -3.00
N TYR A 693 28.00 -46.69 -3.31
CA TYR A 693 29.41 -47.04 -3.38
C TYR A 693 29.97 -46.56 -4.73
N ASP A 694 30.53 -45.34 -4.78
CA ASP A 694 31.46 -44.94 -5.85
C ASP A 694 32.69 -44.23 -5.24
N PRO A 695 33.89 -44.84 -5.25
CA PRO A 695 35.08 -44.26 -4.63
C PRO A 695 35.72 -43.07 -5.35
N LEU A 696 35.16 -42.51 -6.43
CA LEU A 696 35.90 -41.56 -7.28
C LEU A 696 35.23 -40.23 -7.64
N ARG A 697 34.15 -39.80 -6.95
CA ARG A 697 33.66 -38.41 -7.07
C ARG A 697 33.32 -37.80 -5.71
N VAL A 698 34.27 -37.04 -5.17
CA VAL A 698 34.03 -36.15 -4.02
C VAL A 698 33.52 -34.80 -4.55
N ASN A 699 32.21 -34.58 -4.52
CA ASN A 699 31.64 -33.24 -4.48
C ASN A 699 31.30 -32.93 -3.01
N VAL A 700 32.12 -32.10 -2.38
CA VAL A 700 31.85 -31.59 -1.03
C VAL A 700 30.76 -30.52 -1.14
N ILE A 701 29.52 -30.85 -0.77
CA ILE A 701 28.55 -29.84 -0.34
C ILE A 701 28.87 -29.55 1.13
N ARG A 702 29.60 -28.46 1.36
CA ARG A 702 29.84 -27.89 2.69
C ARG A 702 28.63 -27.03 3.05
N ASP A 703 27.74 -27.59 3.86
CA ASP A 703 26.86 -26.81 4.73
C ASP A 703 26.71 -27.58 6.04
N CYS A 704 27.71 -27.45 6.92
CA CYS A 704 27.63 -27.57 8.38
C CYS A 704 29.02 -27.30 8.99
N ASP A 705 29.07 -26.36 9.93
CA ASP A 705 30.24 -26.01 10.73
C ASP A 705 30.62 -27.15 11.71
N PRO A 706 31.88 -27.62 11.76
CA PRO A 706 32.32 -28.72 12.61
C PRO A 706 32.40 -28.42 14.12
N LEU A 707 31.85 -27.30 14.63
CA LEU A 707 31.92 -26.95 16.06
C LEU A 707 30.73 -27.37 16.94
N ARG A 708 29.77 -28.16 16.45
CA ARG A 708 28.65 -28.66 17.26
C ARG A 708 28.56 -30.19 17.30
N VAL A 709 29.61 -30.83 17.81
CA VAL A 709 29.50 -32.15 18.44
C VAL A 709 30.11 -32.06 19.84
N ARG A 710 29.26 -31.85 20.85
CA ARG A 710 29.54 -32.25 22.23
C ARG A 710 28.40 -33.13 22.71
N ALA A 711 28.81 -34.22 23.35
CA ALA A 711 28.10 -35.44 23.64
C ALA A 711 26.81 -35.27 24.46
N TYR A 712 25.83 -36.11 24.14
CA TYR A 712 25.13 -36.96 25.10
C TYR A 712 25.04 -38.39 24.54
#